data_AF-A0A7X7GWT1-F1
#
_entry.id   AF-A0A7X7GWT1-F1
#
_cell.length_a   1.000
_cell.length_b   1.000
_cell.length_c   1.000
_cell.angle_alpha   90.00
_cell.angle_beta   90.00
_cell.angle_gamma   90.00
#
_symmetry.space_group_name_H-M   'P 1'
#
loop_
_entity.id
_entity.type
_entity.pdbx_description
1 polymer ?
#
loop_
_entity_poly.entity_id
_entity_poly.type
_entity_poly.pdbx_seq_one_letter_code
_entity_poly.pdbx_strand_id
1 'polypeptide(L)'
;MPSASYPPRAVEVRVAEVLTADEARDPDRWLAALAWLVVGLSLLQILLFGFGREHAAHALVGEAILRGDMPYRDVWDPSAPGIFLLHAAVQALLGKSMLALRLVEVLGLLGLVFGCRSLGASVFGSPTAGLVGGALAALVHAQLEFVHTGQPESFAGFFTVGALAVTLRFDRSVHRQAVLLGSLLGGVLSFKPSLAAIGVVCVAHLVRRLQITRGAAAAVAPALLTALSAFVPALVCFLWFHRRGASAELWWTLTELATTRAEVAAAGRSAPALFYTASAEALVGASSLIAVGLLAALLQRPGAAREREALFLVFGALSLQLATIALEATFTPHHFGATLPLLAFVAGLGWYKLWRRLLPSGPSGLLALAAFTLVVGSMREPTRDLADGFWRRSAVRLGYLLRAGTATTREALDARLSRHGDYDLAAVRRLAEHLSHELSPGDTLHVTFDEPLLYWLSSARPATPFVRGAPPPFPDSPTPPPFPPELRRLPTPLERLRPQYVLQRASASPAPPHDEATRPRAPSAHDGALPALHADPSPAPPPEPGTEAPTEGSPGDAAARAQEATAATDAHAADAANHDGAAHGAPNHDPASHDAHPAAHASLDARWFGAHYDATTTMEGVTLYELRAKPRSLPAPP
;
A
#
# COMPACT_ATOMS: atom_id res chain seq x y z
N MET A 1 0.04 65.50 -44.55
CA MET A 1 -0.23 65.02 -43.16
C MET A 1 -1.62 65.49 -42.75
N PRO A 2 -2.38 64.79 -41.89
CA PRO A 2 -2.64 63.35 -41.75
C PRO A 2 -4.13 63.02 -42.06
N SER A 3 -4.50 61.76 -42.35
CA SER A 3 -5.92 61.33 -42.28
C SER A 3 -6.05 59.81 -42.17
N ALA A 4 -6.41 59.40 -40.95
CA ALA A 4 -7.18 58.23 -40.54
C ALA A 4 -7.52 57.14 -41.59
N SER A 5 -7.07 55.92 -41.30
CA SER A 5 -7.85 54.71 -41.57
C SER A 5 -7.72 53.75 -40.39
N TYR A 6 -8.85 53.54 -39.73
CA TYR A 6 -9.04 52.57 -38.65
C TYR A 6 -8.71 51.15 -39.14
N PRO A 7 -8.08 50.28 -38.32
CA PRO A 7 -8.08 48.85 -38.59
C PRO A 7 -9.50 48.30 -38.43
N PRO A 8 -9.93 47.33 -39.27
CA PRO A 8 -11.24 46.73 -39.14
C PRO A 8 -11.34 46.01 -37.79
N ARG A 9 -12.42 46.31 -37.05
CA ARG A 9 -12.82 45.57 -35.85
C ARG A 9 -12.86 44.09 -36.20
N ALA A 10 -12.05 43.29 -35.51
CA ALA A 10 -12.21 41.85 -35.46
C ALA A 10 -13.62 41.57 -34.95
N VAL A 11 -14.49 41.09 -35.84
CA VAL A 11 -15.75 40.50 -35.45
C VAL A 11 -15.37 39.21 -34.73
N GLU A 12 -15.37 39.24 -33.39
CA GLU A 12 -15.47 38.03 -32.58
C GLU A 12 -16.79 37.36 -32.94
N VAL A 13 -16.75 36.50 -33.95
CA VAL A 13 -17.77 35.49 -34.12
C VAL A 13 -17.56 34.51 -32.96
N ARG A 14 -18.24 34.74 -31.84
CA ARG A 14 -18.55 33.67 -30.89
C ARG A 14 -19.47 32.70 -31.62
N VAL A 15 -18.86 31.80 -32.39
CA VAL A 15 -19.50 30.57 -32.80
C VAL A 15 -19.65 29.79 -31.50
N ALA A 16 -20.83 29.89 -30.89
CA ALA A 16 -21.32 28.83 -30.03
C ALA A 16 -21.26 27.57 -30.89
N GLU A 17 -20.26 26.74 -30.57
CA GLU A 17 -19.83 25.56 -31.32
C GLU A 17 -21.02 24.61 -31.46
N VAL A 18 -21.69 24.68 -32.61
CA VAL A 18 -22.63 23.65 -33.04
C VAL A 18 -21.77 22.40 -33.25
N LEU A 19 -21.78 21.50 -32.26
CA LEU A 19 -21.25 20.14 -32.39
C LEU A 19 -21.81 19.56 -33.70
N THR A 20 -20.97 19.46 -34.72
CA THR A 20 -21.40 19.04 -36.04
C THR A 20 -21.85 17.58 -35.98
N ALA A 21 -22.87 17.19 -36.75
CA ALA A 21 -23.38 15.83 -36.77
C ALA A 21 -22.31 14.77 -37.15
N ASP A 22 -21.20 15.19 -37.79
CA ASP A 22 -20.04 14.34 -38.08
C ASP A 22 -19.15 14.08 -36.85
N GLU A 23 -19.07 15.03 -35.92
CA GLU A 23 -18.42 14.81 -34.64
C GLU A 23 -19.17 13.80 -33.76
N ALA A 24 -20.49 13.68 -33.89
CA ALA A 24 -21.29 12.65 -33.22
C ALA A 24 -21.03 11.22 -33.76
N ARG A 25 -20.30 11.08 -34.88
CA ARG A 25 -20.00 9.79 -35.53
C ARG A 25 -18.60 9.26 -35.25
N ASP A 26 -17.76 9.96 -34.47
CA ASP A 26 -16.46 9.42 -34.10
C ASP A 26 -16.64 8.24 -33.11
N PRO A 27 -16.40 6.99 -33.54
CA PRO A 27 -16.57 5.80 -32.71
C PRO A 27 -15.71 5.83 -31.45
N ASP A 28 -14.61 6.58 -31.45
CA ASP A 28 -13.71 6.70 -30.32
C ASP A 28 -14.33 7.51 -29.17
N ARG A 29 -15.33 8.37 -29.44
CA ARG A 29 -16.05 9.11 -28.39
C ARG A 29 -16.86 8.19 -27.50
N TRP A 30 -17.55 7.21 -28.08
CA TRP A 30 -18.32 6.22 -27.32
C TRP A 30 -17.41 5.35 -26.47
N LEU A 31 -16.29 4.90 -27.03
CA LEU A 31 -15.30 4.14 -26.28
C LEU A 31 -14.66 4.98 -25.16
N ALA A 32 -14.38 6.26 -25.41
CA ALA A 32 -13.86 7.17 -24.39
C ALA A 32 -14.89 7.44 -23.28
N ALA A 33 -16.17 7.62 -23.62
CA ALA A 33 -17.24 7.78 -22.64
C ALA A 33 -17.40 6.53 -21.77
N LEU A 34 -17.39 5.34 -22.38
CA LEU A 34 -17.41 4.07 -21.65
C LEU A 34 -16.18 3.92 -20.74
N ALA A 35 -14.99 4.26 -21.23
CA ALA A 35 -13.77 4.22 -20.43
C ALA A 35 -13.85 5.17 -19.22
N TRP A 36 -14.36 6.38 -19.39
CA TRP A 36 -14.59 7.31 -18.27
C TRP A 36 -15.65 6.81 -17.30
N LEU A 37 -16.71 6.14 -17.78
CA LEU A 37 -17.70 5.51 -16.92
C LEU A 37 -17.05 4.41 -16.06
N VAL A 38 -16.22 3.54 -16.66
CA VAL A 38 -15.47 2.51 -15.93
C VAL A 38 -14.55 3.13 -14.89
N VAL A 39 -13.83 4.20 -15.25
CA VAL A 39 -13.01 4.96 -14.29
C VAL A 39 -13.88 5.48 -13.15
N GLY A 40 -14.96 6.22 -13.43
CA GLY A 40 -15.84 6.80 -12.42
C GLY A 40 -16.44 5.76 -11.47
N LEU A 41 -16.89 4.63 -12.00
CA LEU A 41 -17.40 3.51 -11.19
C LEU A 41 -16.30 2.89 -10.31
N SER A 42 -15.09 2.73 -10.83
CA SER A 42 -13.95 2.17 -10.09
C SER A 42 -13.53 3.10 -8.94
N LEU A 43 -13.44 4.40 -9.20
CA LEU A 43 -13.13 5.41 -8.17
C LEU A 43 -14.21 5.43 -7.09
N LEU A 44 -15.48 5.34 -7.48
CA LEU A 44 -16.59 5.27 -6.54
C LEU A 44 -16.49 4.04 -5.62
N GLN A 45 -16.06 2.88 -6.14
CA GLN A 45 -15.83 1.70 -5.29
C GLN A 45 -14.71 1.97 -4.26
N ILE A 46 -13.58 2.55 -4.69
CA ILE A 46 -12.43 2.82 -3.83
C ILE A 46 -12.80 3.77 -2.67
N LEU A 47 -13.63 4.78 -2.93
CA LEU A 47 -14.11 5.70 -1.88
C LEU A 47 -14.93 5.00 -0.79
N LEU A 48 -15.49 3.83 -1.09
CA LEU A 48 -16.25 3.03 -0.13
C LEU A 48 -15.40 1.99 0.60
N PHE A 49 -14.12 1.85 0.28
CA PHE A 49 -13.24 0.88 0.93
C PHE A 49 -12.84 1.33 2.34
N GLY A 50 -12.95 0.41 3.31
CA GLY A 50 -12.37 0.58 4.65
C GLY A 50 -10.86 0.31 4.65
N PHE A 51 -10.23 0.39 5.82
CA PHE A 51 -8.83 -0.02 5.99
C PHE A 51 -8.72 -1.54 6.16
N GLY A 52 -7.64 -2.11 5.60
CA GLY A 52 -7.07 -3.37 6.06
C GLY A 52 -6.03 -3.15 7.17
N ARG A 53 -5.42 -4.23 7.64
CA ARG A 53 -4.38 -4.21 8.69
C ARG A 53 -3.20 -3.30 8.32
N GLU A 54 -2.73 -3.37 7.09
CA GLU A 54 -1.56 -2.59 6.66
C GLU A 54 -1.84 -1.08 6.63
N HIS A 55 -2.98 -0.67 6.06
CA HIS A 55 -3.39 0.75 6.08
C HIS A 55 -3.47 1.31 7.48
N ALA A 56 -3.98 0.49 8.41
CA ALA A 56 -4.11 0.88 9.79
C ALA A 56 -2.75 1.04 10.48
N ALA A 57 -1.80 0.15 10.21
CA ALA A 57 -0.42 0.32 10.68
C ALA A 57 0.22 1.60 10.11
N HIS A 58 0.08 1.85 8.80
CA HIS A 58 0.59 3.07 8.17
C HIS A 58 -0.04 4.33 8.76
N ALA A 59 -1.36 4.30 9.00
CA ALA A 59 -2.09 5.41 9.61
C ALA A 59 -1.65 5.66 11.05
N LEU A 60 -1.43 4.60 11.83
CA LEU A 60 -0.95 4.69 13.20
C LEU A 60 0.47 5.26 13.28
N VAL A 61 1.39 4.81 12.41
CA VAL A 61 2.73 5.40 12.31
C VAL A 61 2.64 6.86 11.86
N GLY A 62 1.77 7.17 10.90
CA GLY A 62 1.51 8.55 10.47
C GLY A 62 0.99 9.45 11.60
N GLU A 63 0.10 8.93 12.45
CA GLU A 63 -0.38 9.62 13.65
C GLU A 63 0.74 9.83 14.67
N ALA A 64 1.60 8.83 14.87
CA ALA A 64 2.76 8.92 15.75
C ALA A 64 3.73 10.03 15.31
N ILE A 65 4.01 10.14 14.00
CA ILE A 65 4.81 11.25 13.43
C ILE A 65 4.23 12.61 13.81
N LEU A 66 2.89 12.78 13.73
CA LEU A 66 2.23 14.04 14.09
C LEU A 66 2.32 14.36 15.58
N ARG A 67 2.49 13.36 16.45
CA ARG A 67 2.75 13.53 17.89
C ARG A 67 4.22 13.80 18.21
N GLY A 68 5.10 13.73 17.21
CA GLY A 68 6.54 13.94 17.36
C GLY A 68 7.35 12.66 17.61
N ASP A 69 6.70 11.49 17.58
CA ASP A 69 7.32 10.17 17.68
C ASP A 69 8.07 9.82 16.37
N MET A 70 9.05 8.93 16.45
CA MET A 70 9.85 8.48 15.30
C MET A 70 9.43 7.11 14.77
N PRO A 71 9.19 6.97 13.44
CA PRO A 71 8.99 5.66 12.83
C PRO A 71 10.19 4.74 13.06
N TYR A 72 9.93 3.46 13.08
CA TYR A 72 10.87 2.38 13.39
C TYR A 72 11.38 2.37 14.83
N ARG A 73 11.62 3.51 15.48
CA ARG A 73 12.10 3.55 16.87
C ARG A 73 10.95 3.47 17.88
N ASP A 74 10.01 4.40 17.75
CA ASP A 74 8.94 4.60 18.75
C ASP A 74 7.67 3.85 18.33
N VAL A 75 7.41 3.75 17.02
CA VAL A 75 6.37 2.92 16.41
C VAL A 75 6.91 2.28 15.14
N TRP A 76 6.81 0.96 15.04
CA TRP A 76 7.52 0.16 14.06
C TRP A 76 6.58 -0.58 13.10
N ASP A 77 6.86 -0.41 11.82
CA ASP A 77 6.27 -1.11 10.69
C ASP A 77 7.35 -1.23 9.59
N PRO A 78 7.49 -2.34 8.85
CA PRO A 78 8.60 -2.53 7.91
C PRO A 78 8.47 -1.74 6.59
N SER A 79 7.37 -1.01 6.37
CA SER A 79 7.15 -0.26 5.14
C SER A 79 8.13 0.91 4.99
N ALA A 80 8.31 1.40 3.76
CA ALA A 80 9.20 2.52 3.50
C ALA A 80 8.62 3.85 4.05
N PRO A 81 9.46 4.85 4.41
CA PRO A 81 9.00 6.06 5.08
C PRO A 81 7.97 6.88 4.30
N GLY A 82 7.98 6.80 2.96
CA GLY A 82 7.08 7.56 2.10
C GLY A 82 5.61 7.31 2.40
N ILE A 83 5.21 6.08 2.75
CA ILE A 83 3.80 5.79 3.08
C ILE A 83 3.40 6.40 4.43
N PHE A 84 4.29 6.37 5.43
CA PHE A 84 4.01 6.98 6.73
C PHE A 84 3.88 8.49 6.63
N LEU A 85 4.77 9.13 5.87
CA LEU A 85 4.73 10.57 5.63
C LEU A 85 3.48 10.97 4.83
N LEU A 86 3.04 10.13 3.89
CA LEU A 86 1.76 10.33 3.20
C LEU A 86 0.60 10.29 4.19
N HIS A 87 0.53 9.26 5.03
CA HIS A 87 -0.52 9.14 6.04
C HIS A 87 -0.49 10.27 7.07
N ALA A 88 0.69 10.72 7.49
CA ALA A 88 0.84 11.87 8.38
C ALA A 88 0.32 13.15 7.71
N ALA A 89 0.71 13.41 6.46
CA ALA A 89 0.27 14.58 5.71
C ALA A 89 -1.26 14.58 5.48
N VAL A 90 -1.82 13.44 5.10
CA VAL A 90 -3.27 13.28 4.89
C VAL A 90 -4.02 13.52 6.19
N GLN A 91 -3.56 12.95 7.31
CA GLN A 91 -4.20 13.16 8.61
C GLN A 91 -4.07 14.59 9.10
N ALA A 92 -2.94 15.26 8.85
CA ALA A 92 -2.76 16.67 9.20
C ALA A 92 -3.67 17.61 8.40
N LEU A 93 -3.88 17.32 7.11
CA LEU A 93 -4.63 18.19 6.20
C LEU A 93 -6.14 17.93 6.19
N LEU A 94 -6.55 16.65 6.29
CA LEU A 94 -7.94 16.21 6.10
C LEU A 94 -8.53 15.58 7.37
N GLY A 95 -7.73 15.43 8.43
CA GLY A 95 -8.14 14.80 9.68
C GLY A 95 -8.03 13.27 9.68
N LYS A 96 -8.28 12.68 10.86
CA LYS A 96 -8.20 11.24 11.13
C LYS A 96 -9.40 10.50 10.51
N SER A 97 -9.28 10.12 9.24
CA SER A 97 -10.37 9.47 8.49
C SER A 97 -9.85 8.45 7.47
N MET A 98 -10.50 7.29 7.39
CA MET A 98 -10.21 6.29 6.36
C MET A 98 -10.50 6.83 4.95
N LEU A 99 -11.57 7.63 4.81
CA LEU A 99 -11.95 8.25 3.54
C LEU A 99 -10.89 9.23 3.03
N ALA A 100 -10.20 9.93 3.94
CA ALA A 100 -9.19 10.92 3.56
C ALA A 100 -8.06 10.30 2.73
N LEU A 101 -7.58 9.11 3.12
CA LEU A 101 -6.58 8.39 2.33
C LEU A 101 -7.15 7.91 1.00
N ARG A 102 -8.39 7.40 0.98
CA ARG A 102 -9.06 6.94 -0.25
C ARG A 102 -9.25 8.07 -1.25
N LEU A 103 -9.48 9.31 -0.79
CA LEU A 103 -9.52 10.50 -1.65
C LEU A 103 -8.17 10.74 -2.32
N VAL A 104 -7.07 10.67 -1.56
CA VAL A 104 -5.71 10.85 -2.13
C VAL A 104 -5.34 9.72 -3.09
N GLU A 105 -5.73 8.50 -2.78
CA GLU A 105 -5.58 7.36 -3.67
C GLU A 105 -6.34 7.57 -4.99
N VAL A 106 -7.59 8.01 -4.93
CA VAL A 106 -8.41 8.34 -6.12
C VAL A 106 -7.77 9.46 -6.94
N LEU A 107 -7.20 10.49 -6.31
CA LEU A 107 -6.48 11.55 -7.00
C LEU A 107 -5.21 11.02 -7.70
N GLY A 108 -4.47 10.14 -7.04
CA GLY A 108 -3.32 9.46 -7.63
C GLY A 108 -3.70 8.61 -8.85
N LEU A 109 -4.80 7.86 -8.74
CA LEU A 109 -5.31 7.03 -9.81
C LEU A 109 -5.87 7.85 -10.98
N LEU A 110 -6.51 8.99 -10.72
CA LEU A 110 -6.87 9.95 -11.78
C LEU A 110 -5.62 10.48 -12.50
N GLY A 111 -4.57 10.84 -11.75
CA GLY A 111 -3.28 11.22 -12.30
C GLY A 111 -2.68 10.14 -13.21
N LEU A 112 -2.77 8.87 -12.79
CA LEU A 112 -2.38 7.72 -13.60
C LEU A 112 -3.21 7.63 -14.89
N VAL A 113 -4.54 7.72 -14.82
CA VAL A 113 -5.43 7.66 -16.00
C VAL A 113 -5.10 8.77 -17.00
N PHE A 114 -4.90 10.00 -16.52
CA PHE A 114 -4.47 11.11 -17.36
C PHE A 114 -3.06 10.89 -17.93
N GLY A 115 -2.16 10.30 -17.15
CA GLY A 115 -0.83 9.86 -17.61
C GLY A 115 -0.92 8.86 -18.76
N CYS A 116 -1.75 7.82 -18.62
CA CYS A 116 -1.99 6.82 -19.67
C CYS A 116 -2.63 7.45 -20.92
N ARG A 117 -3.63 8.32 -20.78
CA ARG A 117 -4.24 9.05 -21.92
C ARG A 117 -3.21 9.93 -22.63
N SER A 118 -2.40 10.66 -21.87
CA SER A 118 -1.32 11.51 -22.35
C SER A 118 -0.26 10.70 -23.10
N LEU A 119 0.13 9.54 -22.56
CA LEU A 119 1.02 8.59 -23.20
C LEU A 119 0.44 8.08 -24.50
N GLY A 120 -0.79 7.54 -24.49
CA GLY A 120 -1.46 7.01 -25.68
C GLY A 120 -1.55 8.03 -26.82
N ALA A 121 -1.84 9.29 -26.53
CA ALA A 121 -1.81 10.37 -27.52
C ALA A 121 -0.41 10.55 -28.14
N SER A 122 0.64 10.52 -27.31
CA SER A 122 2.02 10.76 -27.76
C SER A 122 2.68 9.57 -28.47
N VAL A 123 2.37 8.33 -28.06
CA VAL A 123 3.06 7.12 -28.53
C VAL A 123 2.23 6.30 -29.51
N PHE A 124 0.91 6.29 -29.37
CA PHE A 124 -0.01 5.53 -30.24
C PHE A 124 -0.78 6.43 -31.21
N GLY A 125 -0.67 7.75 -31.09
CA GLY A 125 -1.45 8.71 -31.87
C GLY A 125 -2.94 8.73 -31.51
N SER A 126 -3.34 8.09 -30.41
CA SER A 126 -4.73 8.04 -29.95
C SER A 126 -4.82 8.23 -28.43
N PRO A 127 -5.39 9.34 -27.93
CA PRO A 127 -5.65 9.50 -26.49
C PRO A 127 -6.64 8.45 -25.99
N THR A 128 -7.54 7.96 -26.84
CA THR A 128 -8.54 6.95 -26.48
C THR A 128 -7.88 5.61 -26.19
N ALA A 129 -6.87 5.19 -26.96
CA ALA A 129 -6.10 3.98 -26.67
C ALA A 129 -5.46 4.02 -25.27
N GLY A 130 -4.85 5.16 -24.92
CA GLY A 130 -4.29 5.39 -23.59
C GLY A 130 -5.36 5.44 -22.50
N LEU A 131 -6.51 6.05 -22.77
CA LEU A 131 -7.63 6.13 -21.82
C LEU A 131 -8.22 4.74 -21.53
N VAL A 132 -8.34 3.85 -22.53
CA VAL A 132 -8.77 2.46 -22.32
C VAL A 132 -7.77 1.75 -21.39
N GLY A 133 -6.46 1.95 -21.59
CA GLY A 133 -5.45 1.42 -20.69
C GLY A 133 -5.54 1.97 -19.27
N GLY A 134 -5.81 3.26 -19.12
CA GLY A 134 -6.09 3.90 -17.82
C GLY A 134 -7.36 3.36 -17.16
N ALA A 135 -8.44 3.13 -17.92
CA ALA A 135 -9.68 2.57 -17.40
C ALA A 135 -9.51 1.12 -16.93
N LEU A 136 -8.75 0.31 -17.68
CA LEU A 136 -8.36 -1.04 -17.23
C LEU A 136 -7.50 -0.99 -15.97
N ALA A 137 -6.56 -0.05 -15.89
CA ALA A 137 -5.73 0.12 -14.69
C ALA A 137 -6.59 0.49 -13.48
N ALA A 138 -7.53 1.43 -13.63
CA ALA A 138 -8.45 1.81 -12.57
C ALA A 138 -9.38 0.67 -12.14
N LEU A 139 -9.91 -0.10 -13.09
CA LEU A 139 -10.75 -1.25 -12.80
C LEU A 139 -9.99 -2.33 -12.04
N VAL A 140 -8.83 -2.74 -12.56
CA VAL A 140 -8.00 -3.79 -11.93
C VAL A 140 -7.49 -3.35 -10.57
N HIS A 141 -7.15 -2.05 -10.42
CA HIS A 141 -6.83 -1.47 -9.13
C HIS A 141 -8.02 -1.55 -8.17
N ALA A 142 -9.24 -1.18 -8.58
CA ALA A 142 -10.42 -1.36 -7.72
C ALA A 142 -10.70 -2.84 -7.38
N GLN A 143 -10.39 -3.76 -8.29
CA GLN A 143 -10.52 -5.21 -8.05
C GLN A 143 -9.53 -5.76 -7.01
N LEU A 144 -8.43 -5.04 -6.71
CA LEU A 144 -7.55 -5.35 -5.56
C LEU A 144 -8.28 -5.20 -4.20
N GLU A 145 -9.47 -4.57 -4.21
CA GLU A 145 -10.34 -4.49 -3.03
C GLU A 145 -9.70 -3.75 -1.84
N PHE A 146 -10.42 -3.66 -0.72
CA PHE A 146 -10.03 -2.78 0.38
C PHE A 146 -8.66 -3.13 1.02
N VAL A 147 -8.21 -4.39 0.93
CA VAL A 147 -6.98 -4.88 1.56
C VAL A 147 -5.74 -4.54 0.74
N HIS A 148 -5.81 -4.70 -0.59
CA HIS A 148 -4.62 -4.62 -1.45
C HIS A 148 -4.47 -3.30 -2.22
N THR A 149 -5.49 -2.43 -2.17
CA THR A 149 -5.43 -1.06 -2.70
C THR A 149 -4.77 -0.10 -1.73
N GLY A 150 -4.34 1.09 -2.16
CA GLY A 150 -3.80 2.13 -1.28
C GLY A 150 -2.48 1.75 -0.59
N GLN A 151 -1.75 0.79 -1.16
CA GLN A 151 -0.49 0.28 -0.64
C GLN A 151 0.70 1.09 -1.19
N PRO A 152 1.89 1.00 -0.58
CA PRO A 152 3.08 1.69 -1.08
C PRO A 152 3.37 1.40 -2.56
N GLU A 153 3.13 0.16 -3.02
CA GLU A 153 3.26 -0.27 -4.41
C GLU A 153 2.33 0.48 -5.34
N SER A 154 1.09 0.73 -4.93
CA SER A 154 0.10 1.45 -5.72
C SER A 154 0.57 2.88 -6.00
N PHE A 155 1.00 3.59 -4.94
CA PHE A 155 1.52 4.95 -5.07
C PHE A 155 2.81 4.99 -5.89
N ALA A 156 3.74 4.04 -5.67
CA ALA A 156 4.93 3.89 -6.51
C ALA A 156 4.57 3.64 -7.99
N GLY A 157 3.51 2.89 -8.26
CA GLY A 157 2.93 2.69 -9.59
C GLY A 157 2.45 4.00 -10.23
N PHE A 158 1.78 4.87 -9.48
CA PHE A 158 1.32 6.18 -9.97
C PHE A 158 2.50 7.05 -10.40
N PHE A 159 3.55 7.11 -9.58
CA PHE A 159 4.79 7.82 -9.91
C PHE A 159 5.52 7.20 -11.10
N THR A 160 5.53 5.87 -11.22
CA THR A 160 6.15 5.15 -12.34
C THR A 160 5.51 5.53 -13.68
N VAL A 161 4.18 5.53 -13.76
CA VAL A 161 3.46 5.94 -14.99
C VAL A 161 3.76 7.39 -15.32
N GLY A 162 3.81 8.28 -14.33
CA GLY A 162 4.24 9.66 -14.50
C GLY A 162 5.66 9.78 -15.05
N ALA A 163 6.61 9.01 -14.50
CA ALA A 163 8.01 9.02 -14.92
C ALA A 163 8.15 8.54 -16.39
N LEU A 164 7.43 7.49 -16.77
CA LEU A 164 7.39 7.02 -18.17
C LEU A 164 6.76 8.07 -19.10
N ALA A 165 5.68 8.74 -18.68
CA ALA A 165 5.04 9.81 -19.44
C ALA A 165 6.00 10.98 -19.71
N VAL A 166 6.78 11.40 -18.70
CA VAL A 166 7.79 12.45 -18.85
C VAL A 166 8.94 11.99 -19.75
N THR A 167 9.40 10.75 -19.58
CA THR A 167 10.49 10.15 -20.37
C THR A 167 10.15 10.10 -21.87
N LEU A 168 8.92 9.72 -22.20
CA LEU A 168 8.46 9.56 -23.59
C LEU A 168 8.07 10.87 -24.28
N ARG A 169 7.72 11.92 -23.52
CA ARG A 169 7.30 13.24 -24.04
C ARG A 169 8.40 14.31 -23.94
N PHE A 170 9.64 13.89 -24.07
CA PHE A 170 10.81 14.72 -23.82
C PHE A 170 11.04 15.81 -24.90
N ASP A 171 10.19 16.83 -24.92
CA ASP A 171 10.12 17.82 -26.01
C ASP A 171 10.28 19.27 -25.51
N ARG A 172 10.38 19.50 -24.19
CA ARG A 172 10.49 20.84 -23.56
C ARG A 172 11.92 21.12 -23.06
N SER A 173 12.07 22.09 -22.15
CA SER A 173 13.32 22.35 -21.43
C SER A 173 13.84 21.07 -20.76
N VAL A 174 14.93 20.54 -21.32
CA VAL A 174 15.56 19.28 -20.91
C VAL A 174 15.87 19.25 -19.42
N HIS A 175 16.37 20.34 -18.85
CA HIS A 175 16.70 20.43 -17.43
C HIS A 175 15.44 20.37 -16.55
N ARG A 176 14.35 21.05 -16.93
CA ARG A 176 13.09 20.98 -16.16
C ARG A 176 12.47 19.58 -16.20
N GLN A 177 12.55 18.92 -17.36
CA GLN A 177 12.06 17.55 -17.51
C GLN A 177 12.92 16.55 -16.73
N ALA A 178 14.24 16.74 -16.71
CA ALA A 178 15.15 15.94 -15.88
C ALA A 178 14.84 16.06 -14.39
N VAL A 179 14.61 17.29 -13.90
CA VAL A 179 14.21 17.51 -12.50
C VAL A 179 12.86 16.86 -12.20
N LEU A 180 11.85 17.05 -13.07
CA LEU A 180 10.53 16.43 -12.88
C LEU A 180 10.63 14.89 -12.90
N LEU A 181 11.38 14.33 -13.85
CA LEU A 181 11.61 12.89 -13.94
C LEU A 181 12.27 12.36 -12.67
N GLY A 182 13.33 13.02 -12.20
CA GLY A 182 14.00 12.63 -10.97
C GLY A 182 13.09 12.76 -9.76
N SER A 183 12.31 13.84 -9.61
CA SER A 183 11.32 13.96 -8.53
C SER A 183 10.29 12.83 -8.52
N LEU A 184 9.80 12.40 -9.69
CA LEU A 184 8.87 11.26 -9.79
C LEU A 184 9.56 9.95 -9.40
N LEU A 185 10.80 9.72 -9.85
CA LEU A 185 11.60 8.55 -9.43
C LEU A 185 11.95 8.57 -7.93
N GLY A 186 12.16 9.76 -7.36
CA GLY A 186 12.31 9.94 -5.91
C GLY A 186 11.04 9.60 -5.16
N GLY A 187 9.86 9.86 -5.75
CA GLY A 187 8.58 9.35 -5.27
C GLY A 187 8.55 7.82 -5.24
N VAL A 188 8.92 7.15 -6.35
CA VAL A 188 9.02 5.67 -6.41
C VAL A 188 9.94 5.14 -5.30
N LEU A 189 11.15 5.70 -5.18
CA LEU A 189 12.14 5.33 -4.16
C LEU A 189 11.59 5.50 -2.73
N SER A 190 10.80 6.54 -2.47
CA SER A 190 10.26 6.85 -1.14
C SER A 190 9.19 5.86 -0.69
N PHE A 191 8.37 5.36 -1.62
CA PHE A 191 7.30 4.40 -1.32
C PHE A 191 7.78 2.95 -1.37
N LYS A 192 8.65 2.59 -2.32
CA LYS A 192 9.19 1.23 -2.42
C LYS A 192 10.60 1.27 -3.01
N PRO A 193 11.65 1.29 -2.17
CA PRO A 193 13.03 1.42 -2.63
C PRO A 193 13.45 0.34 -3.63
N SER A 194 12.92 -0.87 -3.49
CA SER A 194 13.19 -2.00 -4.39
C SER A 194 12.68 -1.77 -5.83
N LEU A 195 11.80 -0.79 -6.07
CA LEU A 195 11.33 -0.38 -7.41
C LEU A 195 12.19 0.74 -8.03
N ALA A 196 13.17 1.29 -7.32
CA ALA A 196 14.02 2.37 -7.84
C ALA A 196 14.81 1.99 -9.10
N ALA A 197 15.02 0.69 -9.34
CA ALA A 197 15.67 0.16 -10.53
C ALA A 197 15.02 0.65 -11.84
N ILE A 198 13.72 0.96 -11.86
CA ILE A 198 13.02 1.52 -13.03
C ILE A 198 13.65 2.83 -13.50
N GLY A 199 14.25 3.60 -12.58
CA GLY A 199 15.00 4.81 -12.91
C GLY A 199 16.14 4.58 -13.89
N VAL A 200 16.77 3.39 -13.87
CA VAL A 200 17.83 3.01 -14.81
C VAL A 200 17.33 3.01 -16.24
N VAL A 201 16.15 2.43 -16.51
CA VAL A 201 15.55 2.37 -17.85
C VAL A 201 15.21 3.78 -18.35
N CYS A 202 14.63 4.61 -17.48
CA CYS A 202 14.26 5.99 -17.83
C CYS A 202 15.48 6.87 -18.12
N VAL A 203 16.51 6.80 -17.25
CA VAL A 203 17.75 7.57 -17.40
C VAL A 203 18.56 7.07 -18.60
N ALA A 204 18.69 5.75 -18.80
CA ALA A 204 19.38 5.20 -19.97
C ALA A 204 18.73 5.64 -21.28
N HIS A 205 17.40 5.65 -21.33
CA HIS A 205 16.66 6.17 -22.47
C HIS A 205 16.93 7.66 -22.72
N LEU A 206 16.84 8.47 -21.67
CA LEU A 206 17.12 9.91 -21.74
C LEU A 206 18.54 10.18 -22.25
N VAL A 207 19.54 9.52 -21.67
CA VAL A 207 20.95 9.65 -22.05
C VAL A 207 21.15 9.27 -23.51
N ARG A 208 20.60 8.11 -23.94
CA ARG A 208 20.70 7.65 -25.33
C ARG A 208 20.06 8.64 -26.30
N ARG A 209 18.87 9.15 -25.99
CA ARG A 209 18.16 10.14 -26.83
C ARG A 209 18.97 11.43 -26.96
N LEU A 210 19.55 11.93 -25.88
CA LEU A 210 20.38 13.14 -25.88
C LEU A 210 21.72 12.93 -26.60
N GLN A 211 22.34 11.76 -26.44
CA GLN A 211 23.56 11.38 -27.18
C GLN A 211 23.33 11.42 -28.69
N ILE A 212 22.24 10.84 -29.16
CA ILE A 212 21.91 10.79 -30.60
C ILE A 212 21.59 12.19 -31.14
N THR A 213 20.91 13.03 -30.36
CA THR A 213 20.40 14.32 -30.85
C THR A 213 21.33 15.51 -30.63
N ARG A 214 22.16 15.47 -29.58
CA ARG A 214 22.97 16.61 -29.10
C ARG A 214 24.41 16.23 -28.72
N GLY A 215 24.80 14.97 -28.86
CA GLY A 215 26.13 14.47 -28.46
C GLY A 215 26.22 14.08 -26.98
N ALA A 216 27.29 13.36 -26.62
CA ALA A 216 27.43 12.74 -25.30
C ALA A 216 27.55 13.73 -24.15
N ALA A 217 28.26 14.85 -24.33
CA ALA A 217 28.42 15.87 -23.29
C ALA A 217 27.07 16.50 -22.88
N ALA A 218 26.12 16.62 -23.82
CA ALA A 218 24.81 17.20 -23.56
C ALA A 218 23.90 16.31 -22.70
N ALA A 219 24.23 15.03 -22.52
CA ALA A 219 23.47 14.10 -21.70
C ALA A 219 23.85 14.14 -20.21
N VAL A 220 25.05 14.65 -19.88
CA VAL A 220 25.61 14.60 -18.51
C VAL A 220 24.79 15.42 -17.53
N ALA A 221 24.58 16.71 -17.80
CA ALA A 221 23.83 17.59 -16.90
C ALA A 221 22.40 17.09 -16.63
N PRO A 222 21.59 16.69 -17.63
CA PRO A 222 20.25 16.14 -17.40
C PRO A 222 20.26 14.82 -16.63
N ALA A 223 21.22 13.92 -16.88
CA ALA A 223 21.35 12.68 -16.12
C ALA A 223 21.67 12.96 -14.64
N LEU A 224 22.62 13.87 -14.38
CA LEU A 224 22.97 14.31 -13.03
C LEU A 224 21.78 14.98 -12.32
N LEU A 225 21.06 15.89 -12.99
CA LEU A 225 19.87 16.52 -12.42
C LEU A 225 18.78 15.50 -12.08
N THR A 226 18.58 14.51 -12.95
CA THR A 226 17.61 13.42 -12.71
C THR A 226 18.04 12.62 -11.47
N ALA A 227 19.31 12.22 -11.38
CA ALA A 227 19.82 11.49 -10.22
C ALA A 227 19.70 12.31 -8.94
N LEU A 228 20.21 13.55 -8.93
CA LEU A 228 20.16 14.43 -7.76
C LEU A 228 18.72 14.63 -7.27
N SER A 229 17.79 14.97 -8.16
CA SER A 229 16.39 15.18 -7.78
C SER A 229 15.67 13.90 -7.34
N ALA A 230 16.07 12.73 -7.82
CA ALA A 230 15.56 11.44 -7.34
C ALA A 230 16.03 11.10 -5.92
N PHE A 231 17.24 11.48 -5.55
CA PHE A 231 17.77 11.23 -4.21
C PHE A 231 17.37 12.28 -3.16
N VAL A 232 16.85 13.45 -3.56
CA VAL A 232 16.43 14.50 -2.61
C VAL A 232 15.45 13.98 -1.54
N PRO A 233 14.34 13.27 -1.86
CA PRO A 233 13.43 12.78 -0.82
C PRO A 233 14.10 11.81 0.16
N ALA A 234 14.92 10.87 -0.35
CA ALA A 234 15.66 9.93 0.48
C ALA A 234 16.69 10.62 1.38
N LEU A 235 17.40 11.63 0.85
CA LEU A 235 18.36 12.43 1.62
C LEU A 235 17.66 13.23 2.72
N VAL A 236 16.55 13.89 2.41
CA VAL A 236 15.75 14.64 3.39
C VAL A 236 15.24 13.70 4.49
N CYS A 237 14.73 12.53 4.11
CA CYS A 237 14.30 11.51 5.05
C CYS A 237 15.47 11.06 5.95
N PHE A 238 16.60 10.68 5.37
CA PHE A 238 17.78 10.27 6.11
C PHE A 238 18.26 11.35 7.10
N LEU A 239 18.34 12.61 6.66
CA LEU A 239 18.75 13.72 7.53
C LEU A 239 17.76 13.95 8.68
N TRP A 240 16.46 13.76 8.45
CA TRP A 240 15.45 13.82 9.50
C TRP A 240 15.66 12.70 10.54
N PHE A 241 15.84 11.46 10.11
CA PHE A 241 16.14 10.33 11.01
C PHE A 241 17.45 10.52 11.76
N HIS A 242 18.50 10.98 11.09
CA HIS A 242 19.81 11.23 11.69
C HIS A 242 19.73 12.30 12.79
N ARG A 243 19.08 13.44 12.51
CA ARG A 243 18.89 14.50 13.52
C ARG A 243 18.05 14.06 14.72
N ARG A 244 17.21 13.05 14.55
CA ARG A 244 16.36 12.49 15.60
C ARG A 244 17.00 11.29 16.31
N GLY A 245 18.22 10.90 15.93
CA GLY A 245 18.94 9.78 16.52
C GLY A 245 18.30 8.43 16.21
N ALA A 246 17.64 8.28 15.06
CA ALA A 246 16.92 7.07 14.65
C ALA A 246 17.48 6.46 13.34
N SER A 247 18.72 6.80 12.98
CA SER A 247 19.33 6.35 11.71
C SER A 247 19.65 4.84 11.70
N ALA A 248 19.95 4.26 12.85
CA ALA A 248 20.25 2.83 12.96
C ALA A 248 18.99 1.98 12.68
N GLU A 249 17.85 2.38 13.23
CA GLU A 249 16.55 1.74 13.07
C GLU A 249 16.05 1.84 11.62
N LEU A 250 16.24 3.00 10.99
CA LEU A 250 15.97 3.20 9.56
C LEU A 250 16.81 2.26 8.71
N TRP A 251 18.13 2.23 8.94
CA TRP A 251 19.05 1.41 8.16
C TRP A 251 18.73 -0.07 8.32
N TRP A 252 18.62 -0.55 9.56
CA TRP A 252 18.28 -1.94 9.89
C TRP A 252 16.97 -2.38 9.22
N THR A 253 15.92 -1.56 9.31
CA THR A 253 14.60 -1.92 8.76
C THR A 253 14.60 -1.99 7.24
N LEU A 254 15.20 -1.01 6.56
CA LEU A 254 15.15 -0.92 5.10
C LEU A 254 16.17 -1.78 4.37
N THR A 255 17.22 -2.23 5.05
CA THR A 255 18.28 -3.05 4.44
C THR A 255 18.26 -4.46 5.02
N GLU A 256 18.75 -4.63 6.25
CA GLU A 256 19.01 -5.94 6.86
C GLU A 256 17.74 -6.77 7.06
N LEU A 257 16.66 -6.17 7.55
CA LEU A 257 15.40 -6.89 7.67
C LEU A 257 14.81 -7.23 6.29
N ALA A 258 14.85 -6.29 5.35
CA ALA A 258 14.28 -6.48 4.02
C ALA A 258 15.00 -7.63 3.27
N THR A 259 16.34 -7.67 3.35
CA THR A 259 17.14 -8.74 2.75
C THR A 259 16.88 -10.07 3.44
N THR A 260 16.88 -10.10 4.78
CA THR A 260 16.63 -11.34 5.54
C THR A 260 15.25 -11.92 5.23
N ARG A 261 14.21 -11.07 5.12
CA ARG A 261 12.86 -11.52 4.74
C ARG A 261 12.82 -12.06 3.32
N ALA A 262 13.50 -11.41 2.38
CA ALA A 262 13.60 -11.88 0.99
C ALA A 262 14.32 -13.23 0.91
N GLU A 263 15.43 -13.41 1.64
CA GLU A 263 16.18 -14.67 1.69
C GLU A 263 15.36 -15.81 2.29
N VAL A 264 14.70 -15.58 3.44
CA VAL A 264 13.83 -16.57 4.08
C VAL A 264 12.65 -16.92 3.16
N ALA A 265 12.03 -15.94 2.52
CA ALA A 265 10.96 -16.20 1.58
C ALA A 265 11.47 -17.00 0.38
N ALA A 266 12.63 -16.66 -0.20
CA ALA A 266 13.21 -17.34 -1.35
C ALA A 266 13.82 -18.71 -1.04
N ALA A 267 13.95 -19.10 0.23
CA ALA A 267 14.61 -20.34 0.65
C ALA A 267 14.10 -21.58 -0.13
N GLY A 268 15.05 -22.34 -0.70
CA GLY A 268 14.75 -23.55 -1.48
C GLY A 268 14.20 -23.30 -2.89
N ARG A 269 14.11 -22.05 -3.37
CA ARG A 269 13.62 -21.72 -4.71
C ARG A 269 14.69 -21.04 -5.56
N SER A 270 14.78 -21.40 -6.84
CA SER A 270 15.73 -20.79 -7.77
C SER A 270 15.19 -19.45 -8.30
N ALA A 271 16.09 -18.50 -8.61
CA ALA A 271 15.71 -17.21 -9.17
C ALA A 271 14.87 -17.31 -10.47
N PRO A 272 15.15 -18.22 -11.43
CA PRO A 272 14.30 -18.42 -12.59
C PRO A 272 12.88 -18.88 -12.23
N ALA A 273 12.74 -19.75 -11.21
CA ALA A 273 11.42 -20.20 -10.75
C ALA A 273 10.61 -19.05 -10.14
N LEU A 274 11.25 -18.23 -9.30
CA LEU A 274 10.61 -17.04 -8.70
C LEU A 274 10.19 -16.03 -9.77
N PHE A 275 11.05 -15.76 -10.76
CA PHE A 275 10.72 -14.87 -11.86
C PHE A 275 9.60 -15.40 -12.75
N TYR A 276 9.59 -16.72 -13.01
CA TYR A 276 8.49 -17.38 -13.71
C TYR A 276 7.18 -17.22 -12.95
N THR A 277 7.17 -17.47 -11.63
CA THR A 277 5.97 -17.29 -10.80
C THR A 277 5.49 -15.84 -10.82
N ALA A 278 6.37 -14.85 -10.65
CA ALA A 278 6.02 -13.44 -10.75
C ALA A 278 5.38 -13.12 -12.11
N SER A 279 5.98 -13.61 -13.20
CA SER A 279 5.53 -13.35 -14.56
C SER A 279 4.18 -14.02 -14.86
N ALA A 280 4.01 -15.29 -14.47
CA ALA A 280 2.78 -16.03 -14.66
C ALA A 280 1.62 -15.40 -13.87
N GLU A 281 1.88 -15.01 -12.63
CA GLU A 281 0.91 -14.35 -11.78
C GLU A 281 0.53 -12.96 -12.33
N ALA A 282 1.50 -12.17 -12.80
CA ALA A 282 1.22 -10.86 -13.38
C ALA A 282 0.46 -10.93 -14.72
N LEU A 283 0.86 -11.83 -15.62
CA LEU A 283 0.35 -11.88 -17.00
C LEU A 283 -0.99 -12.62 -17.12
N VAL A 284 -1.18 -13.68 -16.35
CA VAL A 284 -2.36 -14.57 -16.44
C VAL A 284 -3.15 -14.56 -15.15
N GLY A 285 -2.45 -14.56 -14.01
CA GLY A 285 -3.07 -14.58 -12.70
C GLY A 285 -3.91 -13.33 -12.43
N ALA A 286 -3.36 -12.14 -12.70
CA ALA A 286 -3.93 -10.90 -12.19
C ALA A 286 -5.29 -10.56 -12.80
N SER A 287 -5.45 -10.61 -14.13
CA SER A 287 -6.73 -10.29 -14.76
C SER A 287 -6.82 -10.88 -16.15
N SER A 288 -7.92 -11.56 -16.44
CA SER A 288 -8.22 -12.09 -17.78
C SER A 288 -8.39 -10.96 -18.82
N LEU A 289 -8.91 -9.79 -18.41
CA LEU A 289 -9.00 -8.61 -19.29
C LEU A 289 -7.61 -8.11 -19.68
N ILE A 290 -6.66 -8.10 -18.73
CA ILE A 290 -5.27 -7.76 -19.02
C ILE A 290 -4.67 -8.82 -19.95
N ALA A 291 -4.78 -10.11 -19.62
CA ALA A 291 -4.20 -11.20 -20.41
C ALA A 291 -4.67 -11.18 -21.88
N VAL A 292 -5.99 -11.05 -22.11
CA VAL A 292 -6.57 -10.97 -23.45
C VAL A 292 -6.16 -9.69 -24.18
N GLY A 293 -6.12 -8.56 -23.47
CA GLY A 293 -5.65 -7.30 -24.05
C GLY A 293 -4.17 -7.36 -24.46
N LEU A 294 -3.32 -7.96 -23.65
CA LEU A 294 -1.90 -8.19 -23.97
C LEU A 294 -1.76 -9.11 -25.19
N LEU A 295 -2.50 -10.22 -25.23
CA LEU A 295 -2.50 -11.11 -26.39
C LEU A 295 -2.96 -10.38 -27.66
N ALA A 296 -4.03 -9.57 -27.57
CA ALA A 296 -4.51 -8.76 -28.68
C ALA A 296 -3.48 -7.72 -29.12
N ALA A 297 -2.71 -7.13 -28.19
CA ALA A 297 -1.62 -6.21 -28.51
C ALA A 297 -0.45 -6.93 -29.21
N LEU A 298 -0.09 -8.13 -28.76
CA LEU A 298 1.00 -8.95 -29.34
C LEU A 298 0.69 -9.46 -30.75
N LEU A 299 -0.56 -9.88 -30.99
CA LEU A 299 -0.99 -10.37 -32.31
C LEU A 299 -1.04 -9.26 -33.38
N GLN A 300 -0.93 -8.00 -32.97
CA GLN A 300 -1.06 -6.84 -33.84
C GLN A 300 0.27 -6.10 -33.92
N ARG A 301 0.88 -6.10 -35.11
CA ARG A 301 2.19 -5.48 -35.33
C ARG A 301 2.16 -3.99 -34.90
N PRO A 302 3.19 -3.51 -34.19
CA PRO A 302 3.35 -2.09 -33.92
C PRO A 302 3.43 -1.32 -35.23
N GLY A 303 2.57 -0.32 -35.39
CA GLY A 303 2.45 0.45 -36.63
C GLY A 303 3.51 1.54 -36.74
N ALA A 304 3.92 2.13 -35.61
CA ALA A 304 4.82 3.29 -35.56
C ALA A 304 6.15 2.99 -34.84
N ALA A 305 7.22 3.69 -35.21
CA ALA A 305 8.50 3.60 -34.51
C ALA A 305 8.40 4.02 -33.04
N ARG A 306 7.62 5.07 -32.75
CA ARG A 306 7.34 5.54 -31.38
C ARG A 306 6.59 4.52 -30.54
N GLU A 307 5.69 3.75 -31.15
CA GLU A 307 4.98 2.66 -30.46
C GLU A 307 5.98 1.59 -30.01
N ARG A 308 6.93 1.19 -30.87
CA ARG A 308 7.98 0.21 -30.52
C ARG A 308 8.89 0.71 -29.41
N GLU A 309 9.31 1.97 -29.49
CA GLU A 309 10.12 2.62 -28.47
C GLU A 309 9.41 2.66 -27.11
N ALA A 310 8.13 3.04 -27.09
CA ALA A 310 7.32 3.05 -25.89
C ALA A 310 7.13 1.65 -25.29
N LEU A 311 6.80 0.67 -26.11
CA LEU A 311 6.66 -0.72 -25.67
C LEU A 311 7.98 -1.25 -25.09
N PHE A 312 9.12 -0.95 -25.71
CA PHE A 312 10.43 -1.35 -25.20
C PHE A 312 10.69 -0.78 -23.79
N LEU A 313 10.39 0.51 -23.56
CA LEU A 313 10.55 1.11 -22.23
C LEU A 313 9.58 0.53 -21.19
N VAL A 314 8.31 0.35 -21.57
CA VAL A 314 7.31 -0.24 -20.68
C VAL A 314 7.68 -1.66 -20.30
N PHE A 315 8.09 -2.50 -21.25
CA PHE A 315 8.55 -3.87 -20.96
C PHE A 315 9.87 -3.92 -20.20
N GLY A 316 10.76 -2.95 -20.41
CA GLY A 316 11.98 -2.79 -19.60
C GLY A 316 11.65 -2.48 -18.14
N ALA A 317 10.76 -1.52 -17.89
CA ALA A 317 10.28 -1.20 -16.55
C ALA A 317 9.53 -2.38 -15.91
N LEU A 318 8.67 -3.05 -16.67
CA LEU A 318 7.93 -4.23 -16.24
C LEU A 318 8.86 -5.36 -15.80
N SER A 319 9.90 -5.65 -16.58
CA SER A 319 10.88 -6.70 -16.26
C SER A 319 11.58 -6.43 -14.92
N LEU A 320 11.93 -5.17 -14.64
CA LEU A 320 12.54 -4.79 -13.37
C LEU A 320 11.55 -4.89 -12.21
N GLN A 321 10.29 -4.47 -12.38
CA GLN A 321 9.26 -4.65 -11.36
C GLN A 321 9.01 -6.13 -11.04
N LEU A 322 8.94 -6.99 -12.06
CA LEU A 322 8.78 -8.42 -11.88
C LEU A 322 9.99 -9.06 -11.21
N ALA A 323 11.21 -8.60 -11.53
CA ALA A 323 12.42 -9.04 -10.84
C ALA A 323 12.37 -8.66 -9.35
N THR A 324 11.92 -7.45 -9.02
CA THR A 324 11.72 -7.03 -7.63
C THR A 324 10.70 -7.91 -6.90
N ILE A 325 9.54 -8.18 -7.52
CA ILE A 325 8.52 -9.06 -6.92
C ILE A 325 9.06 -10.49 -6.74
N ALA A 326 9.86 -10.97 -7.71
CA ALA A 326 10.51 -12.28 -7.62
C ALA A 326 11.51 -12.36 -6.46
N LEU A 327 12.27 -11.29 -6.21
CA LEU A 327 13.18 -11.20 -5.06
C LEU A 327 12.41 -11.19 -3.73
N GLU A 328 11.24 -10.56 -3.67
CA GLU A 328 10.38 -10.55 -2.47
C GLU A 328 9.69 -11.91 -2.22
N ALA A 329 9.52 -12.73 -3.26
CA ALA A 329 9.14 -14.16 -3.22
C ALA A 329 7.81 -14.50 -2.50
N THR A 330 6.99 -13.51 -2.16
CA THR A 330 5.72 -13.66 -1.41
C THR A 330 4.48 -13.58 -2.29
N PHE A 331 4.57 -12.93 -3.46
CA PHE A 331 3.54 -12.91 -4.52
C PHE A 331 2.12 -12.52 -4.06
N THR A 332 1.98 -11.70 -3.01
CA THR A 332 0.68 -11.15 -2.60
C THR A 332 0.11 -10.22 -3.68
N PRO A 333 -1.21 -10.09 -3.81
CA PRO A 333 -1.82 -9.28 -4.87
C PRO A 333 -1.34 -7.81 -4.89
N HIS A 334 -1.14 -7.18 -3.73
CA HIS A 334 -0.68 -5.79 -3.67
C HIS A 334 0.76 -5.58 -4.18
N HIS A 335 1.63 -6.61 -4.14
CA HIS A 335 2.99 -6.50 -4.71
C HIS A 335 2.97 -6.16 -6.21
N PHE A 336 1.89 -6.51 -6.91
CA PHE A 336 1.70 -6.18 -8.32
C PHE A 336 1.11 -4.77 -8.54
N GLY A 337 0.83 -3.99 -7.50
CA GLY A 337 0.20 -2.67 -7.61
C GLY A 337 0.91 -1.69 -8.55
N ALA A 338 2.25 -1.76 -8.63
CA ALA A 338 3.05 -0.95 -9.56
C ALA A 338 3.10 -1.53 -10.99
N THR A 339 2.89 -2.85 -11.12
CA THR A 339 2.98 -3.64 -12.36
C THR A 339 1.70 -3.62 -13.16
N LEU A 340 0.55 -3.70 -12.47
CA LEU A 340 -0.77 -3.76 -13.11
C LEU A 340 -1.08 -2.55 -13.99
N PRO A 341 -0.74 -1.30 -13.61
CA PRO A 341 -0.90 -0.15 -14.51
C PRO A 341 -0.14 -0.26 -15.83
N LEU A 342 1.08 -0.81 -15.81
CA LEU A 342 1.90 -0.97 -17.01
C LEU A 342 1.32 -2.03 -17.94
N LEU A 343 0.91 -3.17 -17.37
CA LEU A 343 0.22 -4.22 -18.11
C LEU A 343 -1.11 -3.73 -18.67
N ALA A 344 -1.90 -3.01 -17.87
CA ALA A 344 -3.17 -2.44 -18.28
C ALA A 344 -3.01 -1.41 -19.41
N PHE A 345 -1.94 -0.59 -19.39
CA PHE A 345 -1.64 0.35 -20.47
C PHE A 345 -1.42 -0.37 -21.81
N VAL A 346 -0.61 -1.44 -21.83
CA VAL A 346 -0.37 -2.25 -23.04
C VAL A 346 -1.63 -3.03 -23.43
N ALA A 347 -2.35 -3.60 -22.47
CA ALA A 347 -3.60 -4.28 -22.71
C ALA A 347 -4.66 -3.36 -23.34
N GLY A 348 -4.73 -2.11 -22.88
CA GLY A 348 -5.62 -1.09 -23.42
C GLY A 348 -5.38 -0.78 -24.89
N LEU A 349 -4.11 -0.78 -25.33
CA LEU A 349 -3.78 -0.71 -26.76
C LEU A 349 -4.35 -1.90 -27.53
N GLY A 350 -4.23 -3.12 -27.01
CA GLY A 350 -4.78 -4.33 -27.63
C GLY A 350 -6.30 -4.28 -27.76
N TRP A 351 -7.00 -3.90 -26.68
CA TRP A 351 -8.46 -3.72 -26.67
C TRP A 351 -8.90 -2.61 -27.64
N TYR A 352 -8.20 -1.49 -27.68
CA TYR A 352 -8.48 -0.40 -28.61
C TYR A 352 -8.32 -0.86 -30.07
N LYS A 353 -7.25 -1.58 -30.40
CA LYS A 353 -7.07 -2.09 -31.76
C LYS A 353 -8.14 -3.15 -32.13
N LEU A 354 -8.55 -4.00 -31.18
CA LEU A 354 -9.64 -4.96 -31.38
C LEU A 354 -10.98 -4.25 -31.66
N TRP A 355 -11.29 -3.20 -30.89
CA TRP A 355 -12.43 -2.31 -31.15
C TRP A 355 -12.40 -1.75 -32.57
N ARG A 356 -11.29 -1.14 -32.99
CA ARG A 356 -11.14 -0.56 -34.34
C ARG A 356 -11.26 -1.60 -35.45
N ARG A 357 -10.87 -2.86 -35.20
CA ARG A 357 -10.96 -3.97 -36.16
C ARG A 357 -12.38 -4.50 -36.32
N LEU A 358 -13.18 -4.51 -35.25
CA LEU A 358 -14.55 -5.04 -35.27
C LEU A 358 -15.59 -3.97 -35.60
N LEU A 359 -15.25 -2.68 -35.50
CA LEU A 359 -16.14 -1.58 -35.85
C LEU A 359 -16.70 -1.67 -37.28
N PRO A 360 -15.93 -2.02 -38.34
CA PRO A 360 -16.46 -2.16 -39.69
C PRO A 360 -17.46 -3.31 -39.85
N SER A 361 -17.49 -4.28 -38.93
CA SER A 361 -18.46 -5.38 -38.94
C SER A 361 -19.87 -4.95 -38.50
N GLY A 362 -20.06 -3.69 -38.13
CA GLY A 362 -21.35 -3.15 -37.73
C GLY A 362 -21.79 -3.59 -36.32
N PRO A 363 -23.09 -3.51 -35.99
CA PRO A 363 -23.58 -3.72 -34.63
C PRO A 363 -23.36 -5.14 -34.10
N SER A 364 -23.36 -6.16 -34.96
CA SER A 364 -23.10 -7.55 -34.56
C SER A 364 -21.66 -7.75 -34.05
N GLY A 365 -20.67 -7.14 -34.70
CA GLY A 365 -19.28 -7.18 -34.26
C GLY A 365 -19.09 -6.49 -32.91
N LEU A 366 -19.78 -5.35 -32.69
CA LEU A 366 -19.75 -4.63 -31.42
C LEU A 366 -20.44 -5.40 -30.30
N LEU A 367 -21.59 -6.03 -30.57
CA LEU A 367 -22.27 -6.90 -29.60
C LEU A 367 -21.43 -8.12 -29.24
N ALA A 368 -20.77 -8.74 -30.22
CA ALA A 368 -19.86 -9.85 -29.97
C ALA A 368 -18.66 -9.42 -29.10
N LEU A 369 -18.07 -8.26 -29.39
CA LEU A 369 -16.99 -7.70 -28.56
C LEU A 369 -17.46 -7.39 -27.13
N ALA A 370 -18.65 -6.80 -26.97
CA ALA A 370 -19.22 -6.49 -25.68
C ALA A 370 -19.49 -7.78 -24.86
N ALA A 371 -20.14 -8.77 -25.47
CA ALA A 371 -20.39 -10.07 -24.84
C ALA A 371 -19.08 -10.78 -24.45
N PHE A 372 -18.09 -10.79 -25.35
CA PHE A 372 -16.77 -11.33 -25.07
C PHE A 372 -16.08 -10.60 -23.91
N THR A 373 -16.13 -9.26 -23.88
CA THR A 373 -15.54 -8.46 -22.80
C THR A 373 -16.20 -8.74 -21.46
N LEU A 374 -17.53 -8.91 -21.42
CA LEU A 374 -18.26 -9.27 -20.19
C LEU A 374 -17.87 -10.66 -19.67
N VAL A 375 -17.82 -11.66 -20.56
CA VAL A 375 -17.38 -13.02 -20.21
C VAL A 375 -15.96 -12.97 -19.66
N VAL A 376 -15.02 -12.40 -20.42
CA VAL A 376 -13.61 -12.29 -19.99
C VAL A 376 -13.50 -11.53 -18.67
N GLY A 377 -14.23 -10.43 -18.48
CA GLY A 377 -14.24 -9.64 -17.24
C GLY A 377 -14.74 -10.37 -16.00
N SER A 378 -15.47 -11.47 -16.17
CA SER A 378 -15.93 -12.35 -15.08
C SER A 378 -15.04 -13.57 -14.81
N MET A 379 -14.07 -13.88 -15.69
CA MET A 379 -13.28 -15.12 -15.59
C MET A 379 -12.21 -15.07 -14.51
N ARG A 380 -11.44 -13.97 -14.41
CA ARG A 380 -10.32 -13.85 -13.47
C ARG A 380 -10.15 -12.43 -12.96
N GLU A 381 -10.10 -12.31 -11.64
CA GLU A 381 -9.88 -11.07 -10.90
C GLU A 381 -8.56 -11.15 -10.08
N PRO A 382 -7.92 -10.00 -9.78
CA PRO A 382 -6.65 -9.96 -9.02
C PRO A 382 -6.77 -10.51 -7.60
N THR A 383 -7.89 -10.22 -6.94
CA THR A 383 -8.13 -10.62 -5.54
C THR A 383 -8.79 -11.99 -5.50
N ARG A 384 -8.25 -12.89 -4.67
CA ARG A 384 -8.69 -14.31 -4.57
C ARG A 384 -8.89 -14.79 -3.15
N ASP A 385 -8.55 -13.94 -2.19
CA ASP A 385 -8.48 -14.18 -0.77
C ASP A 385 -9.65 -13.52 -0.02
N LEU A 386 -10.75 -13.26 -0.75
CA LEU A 386 -12.02 -12.77 -0.23
C LEU A 386 -13.14 -13.75 -0.59
N ALA A 387 -14.16 -13.84 0.26
CA ALA A 387 -15.24 -14.82 0.13
C ALA A 387 -16.13 -14.62 -1.12
N ASP A 388 -16.20 -13.39 -1.64
CA ASP A 388 -17.03 -13.03 -2.79
C ASP A 388 -16.19 -12.35 -3.87
N GLY A 389 -16.56 -12.54 -5.15
CA GLY A 389 -15.96 -11.82 -6.26
C GLY A 389 -16.29 -10.32 -6.27
N PHE A 390 -15.45 -9.54 -6.94
CA PHE A 390 -15.51 -8.08 -7.00
C PHE A 390 -16.87 -7.57 -7.48
N TRP A 391 -17.45 -8.17 -8.52
CA TRP A 391 -18.73 -7.72 -9.07
C TRP A 391 -19.90 -7.84 -8.07
N ARG A 392 -19.96 -8.96 -7.33
CA ARG A 392 -20.98 -9.17 -6.28
C ARG A 392 -20.80 -8.16 -5.16
N ARG A 393 -19.57 -7.93 -4.72
CA ARG A 393 -19.22 -6.96 -3.67
C ARG A 393 -19.52 -5.53 -4.10
N SER A 394 -19.27 -5.20 -5.37
CA SER A 394 -19.61 -3.91 -5.97
C SER A 394 -21.12 -3.68 -6.03
N ALA A 395 -21.91 -4.71 -6.34
CA ALA A 395 -23.38 -4.61 -6.31
C ALA A 395 -23.91 -4.32 -4.89
N VAL A 396 -23.30 -4.91 -3.85
CA VAL A 396 -23.64 -4.60 -2.45
C VAL A 396 -23.34 -3.14 -2.11
N ARG A 397 -22.18 -2.63 -2.51
CA ARG A 397 -21.80 -1.22 -2.32
C ARG A 397 -22.73 -0.26 -3.06
N LEU A 398 -23.10 -0.59 -4.30
CA LEU A 398 -24.05 0.21 -5.07
C LEU A 398 -25.45 0.17 -4.44
N GLY A 399 -25.89 -0.99 -3.95
CA GLY A 399 -27.13 -1.13 -3.20
C GLY A 399 -27.15 -0.29 -1.91
N TYR A 400 -26.03 -0.18 -1.20
CA TYR A 400 -25.87 0.71 -0.06
C TYR A 400 -26.02 2.19 -0.47
N LEU A 401 -25.32 2.63 -1.52
CA LEU A 401 -25.42 4.01 -2.02
C LEU A 401 -26.83 4.38 -2.48
N LEU A 402 -27.50 3.46 -3.19
CA LEU A 402 -28.85 3.65 -3.71
C LEU A 402 -29.94 3.38 -2.66
N ARG A 403 -29.58 3.01 -1.42
CA ARG A 403 -30.50 2.60 -0.36
C ARG A 403 -31.46 1.48 -0.79
N ALA A 404 -31.02 0.63 -1.71
CA ALA A 404 -31.79 -0.46 -2.30
C ALA A 404 -31.31 -1.86 -1.84
N GLY A 405 -30.21 -1.91 -1.08
CA GLY A 405 -29.60 -3.16 -0.60
C GLY A 405 -29.93 -3.51 0.85
N THR A 406 -29.47 -4.69 1.28
CA THR A 406 -29.64 -5.16 2.67
C THR A 406 -28.70 -4.48 3.67
N ALA A 407 -27.57 -3.94 3.20
CA ALA A 407 -26.69 -3.12 4.02
C ALA A 407 -27.12 -1.65 3.90
N THR A 408 -27.88 -1.16 4.87
CA THR A 408 -28.42 0.21 4.90
C THR A 408 -27.53 1.18 5.69
N THR A 409 -26.67 0.68 6.57
CA THR A 409 -25.72 1.46 7.37
C THR A 409 -24.27 1.17 6.97
N ARG A 410 -23.36 2.08 7.31
CA ARG A 410 -21.92 1.89 7.05
C ARG A 410 -21.38 0.68 7.81
N GLU A 411 -21.80 0.49 9.05
CA GLU A 411 -21.41 -0.68 9.85
C GLU A 411 -21.89 -1.99 9.23
N ALA A 412 -23.13 -2.05 8.74
CA ALA A 412 -23.65 -3.24 8.05
C ALA A 412 -22.89 -3.54 6.75
N LEU A 413 -22.44 -2.50 6.04
CA LEU A 413 -21.61 -2.65 4.85
C LEU A 413 -20.22 -3.23 5.22
N ASP A 414 -19.58 -2.66 6.23
CA ASP A 414 -18.26 -3.10 6.69
C ASP A 414 -18.32 -4.52 7.27
N ALA A 415 -19.33 -4.86 8.06
CA ALA A 415 -19.54 -6.21 8.60
C ALA A 415 -19.71 -7.28 7.49
N ARG A 416 -20.27 -6.87 6.35
CA ARG A 416 -20.48 -7.76 5.21
C ARG A 416 -19.24 -7.86 4.31
N LEU A 417 -18.56 -6.75 4.05
CA LEU A 417 -17.54 -6.67 3.01
C LEU A 417 -16.11 -6.55 3.53
N SER A 418 -15.89 -5.94 4.69
CA SER A 418 -14.55 -5.66 5.23
C SER A 418 -14.04 -6.77 6.14
N ARG A 419 -14.03 -7.99 5.59
CA ARG A 419 -13.49 -9.20 6.22
C ARG A 419 -12.41 -9.81 5.32
N HIS A 420 -11.31 -10.24 5.91
CA HIS A 420 -10.20 -10.87 5.20
C HIS A 420 -9.42 -11.79 6.15
N GLY A 421 -9.44 -13.10 5.90
CA GLY A 421 -8.91 -14.07 6.87
C GLY A 421 -9.61 -13.96 8.22
N ASP A 422 -8.84 -13.69 9.27
CA ASP A 422 -9.29 -13.46 10.64
C ASP A 422 -9.63 -11.98 10.95
N TYR A 423 -9.35 -11.05 10.04
CA TYR A 423 -9.67 -9.64 10.18
C TYR A 423 -11.17 -9.36 9.95
N ASP A 424 -11.81 -8.62 10.86
CA ASP A 424 -13.17 -8.09 10.74
C ASP A 424 -13.23 -6.62 11.21
N LEU A 425 -13.36 -5.69 10.25
CA LEU A 425 -13.39 -4.25 10.52
C LEU A 425 -14.53 -3.82 11.46
N ALA A 426 -15.71 -4.43 11.34
CA ALA A 426 -16.84 -4.07 12.17
C ALA A 426 -16.64 -4.53 13.63
N ALA A 427 -16.05 -5.71 13.82
CA ALA A 427 -15.68 -6.20 15.15
C ALA A 427 -14.60 -5.32 15.80
N VAL A 428 -13.57 -4.94 15.04
CA VAL A 428 -12.50 -4.05 15.50
C VAL A 428 -13.04 -2.68 15.90
N ARG A 429 -13.98 -2.11 15.13
CA ARG A 429 -14.62 -0.83 15.48
C ARG A 429 -15.38 -0.88 16.80
N ARG A 430 -16.21 -1.92 17.01
CA ARG A 430 -16.98 -2.09 18.25
C ARG A 430 -16.05 -2.25 19.45
N LEU A 431 -14.98 -3.04 19.30
CA LEU A 431 -13.98 -3.17 20.36
C LEU A 431 -13.26 -1.84 20.62
N ALA A 432 -12.85 -1.11 19.58
CA ALA A 432 -12.18 0.17 19.75
C ALA A 432 -13.07 1.22 20.43
N GLU A 433 -14.37 1.25 20.11
CA GLU A 433 -15.35 2.11 20.77
C GLU A 433 -15.47 1.76 22.26
N HIS A 434 -15.61 0.49 22.58
CA HIS A 434 -15.63 0.02 23.97
C HIS A 434 -14.34 0.41 24.71
N LEU A 435 -13.16 0.14 24.13
CA LEU A 435 -11.88 0.51 24.71
C LEU A 435 -11.75 2.03 24.90
N SER A 436 -12.26 2.84 23.96
CA SER A 436 -12.17 4.31 24.07
C SER A 436 -12.92 4.88 25.28
N HIS A 437 -13.91 4.14 25.81
CA HIS A 437 -14.62 4.50 27.05
C HIS A 437 -13.91 4.02 28.31
N GLU A 438 -13.06 3.00 28.22
CA GLU A 438 -12.35 2.41 29.37
C GLU A 438 -10.92 2.94 29.55
N LEU A 439 -10.31 3.42 28.46
CA LEU A 439 -8.94 3.92 28.45
C LEU A 439 -8.88 5.35 28.99
N SER A 440 -7.96 5.57 29.93
CA SER A 440 -7.59 6.90 30.41
C SER A 440 -6.45 7.50 29.57
N PRO A 441 -6.31 8.84 29.53
CA PRO A 441 -5.15 9.47 28.91
C PRO A 441 -3.84 8.98 29.56
N GLY A 442 -3.01 8.30 28.78
CA GLY A 442 -1.74 7.73 29.25
C GLY A 442 -1.72 6.20 29.34
N ASP A 443 -2.87 5.54 29.24
CA ASP A 443 -2.93 4.08 29.18
C ASP A 443 -2.24 3.54 27.92
N THR A 444 -1.57 2.41 28.08
CA THR A 444 -0.92 1.67 26.99
C THR A 444 -1.67 0.38 26.71
N LEU A 445 -1.88 0.07 25.44
CA LEU A 445 -2.51 -1.16 25.00
C LEU A 445 -1.45 -2.09 24.43
N HIS A 446 -1.52 -3.37 24.75
CA HIS A 446 -0.76 -4.40 24.06
C HIS A 446 -1.74 -5.33 23.33
N VAL A 447 -1.71 -5.27 22.01
CA VAL A 447 -2.52 -6.13 21.14
C VAL A 447 -1.64 -7.28 20.68
N THR A 448 -1.97 -8.51 21.12
CA THR A 448 -1.20 -9.72 20.80
C THR A 448 -1.35 -10.13 19.33
N PHE A 449 -2.49 -9.81 18.73
CA PHE A 449 -2.79 -10.09 17.31
C PHE A 449 -2.39 -8.93 16.40
N ASP A 450 -2.30 -9.19 15.10
CA ASP A 450 -1.99 -8.20 14.06
C ASP A 450 -3.19 -7.26 13.82
N GLU A 451 -3.59 -6.47 14.82
CA GLU A 451 -4.75 -5.56 14.77
C GLU A 451 -4.38 -4.10 15.07
N PRO A 452 -3.50 -3.48 14.24
CA PRO A 452 -3.03 -2.11 14.44
C PRO A 452 -4.17 -1.07 14.42
N LEU A 453 -5.30 -1.41 13.81
CA LEU A 453 -6.45 -0.52 13.72
C LEU A 453 -7.09 -0.24 15.08
N LEU A 454 -6.96 -1.15 16.05
CA LEU A 454 -7.46 -0.92 17.41
C LEU A 454 -6.77 0.28 18.05
N TYR A 455 -5.44 0.39 17.94
CA TYR A 455 -4.71 1.55 18.45
C TYR A 455 -5.17 2.84 17.78
N TRP A 456 -5.31 2.81 16.45
CA TRP A 456 -5.70 3.99 15.70
C TRP A 456 -7.13 4.43 16.04
N LEU A 457 -8.11 3.53 16.13
CA LEU A 457 -9.49 3.91 16.44
C LEU A 457 -9.72 4.29 17.91
N SER A 458 -9.13 3.55 18.85
CA SER A 458 -9.26 3.84 20.29
C SER A 458 -8.37 5.00 20.75
N SER A 459 -7.44 5.45 19.89
CA SER A 459 -6.37 6.39 20.22
C SER A 459 -5.44 5.90 21.34
N ALA A 460 -5.45 4.59 21.63
CA ALA A 460 -4.54 3.97 22.56
C ALA A 460 -3.08 4.08 22.09
N ARG A 461 -2.15 4.21 23.04
CA ARG A 461 -0.71 4.11 22.74
C ARG A 461 -0.29 2.64 22.76
N PRO A 462 0.46 2.15 21.75
CA PRO A 462 1.08 0.83 21.84
C PRO A 462 2.02 0.72 23.05
N ALA A 463 1.94 -0.39 23.78
CA ALA A 463 2.84 -0.68 24.90
C ALA A 463 4.27 -1.03 24.45
N THR A 464 4.43 -1.45 23.20
CA THR A 464 5.73 -1.68 22.55
C THR A 464 5.75 -0.95 21.21
N PRO A 465 6.93 -0.71 20.60
CA PRO A 465 6.99 -0.13 19.26
C PRO A 465 6.28 -0.99 18.19
N PHE A 466 6.14 -2.29 18.40
CA PHE A 466 5.67 -3.23 17.38
C PHE A 466 4.15 -3.29 17.29
N VAL A 467 3.59 -2.72 16.22
CA VAL A 467 2.13 -2.64 16.03
C VAL A 467 1.53 -3.78 15.20
N ARG A 468 2.37 -4.57 14.54
CA ARG A 468 2.00 -5.72 13.67
C ARG A 468 2.77 -7.01 14.03
N GLY A 469 2.93 -7.26 15.33
CA GLY A 469 3.79 -8.33 15.85
C GLY A 469 5.28 -7.98 15.77
N ALA A 470 6.08 -8.48 16.71
CA ALA A 470 7.53 -8.28 16.69
C ALA A 470 8.18 -9.07 15.53
N PRO A 471 9.24 -8.55 14.89
CA PRO A 471 9.98 -9.30 13.89
C PRO A 471 10.51 -10.60 14.53
N PRO A 472 10.40 -11.75 13.82
CA PRO A 472 10.88 -13.01 14.36
C PRO A 472 12.39 -12.93 14.65
N PRO A 473 12.91 -13.68 15.64
CA PRO A 473 14.33 -13.77 15.84
C PRO A 473 14.96 -14.38 14.58
N PHE A 474 15.87 -13.64 13.95
CA PHE A 474 16.69 -14.14 12.85
C PHE A 474 18.08 -14.51 13.41
N PRO A 475 18.28 -15.76 13.85
CA PRO A 475 19.50 -16.17 14.56
C PRO A 475 20.78 -15.98 13.72
N ASP A 476 20.66 -16.02 12.39
CA ASP A 476 21.77 -15.89 11.45
C ASP A 476 21.91 -14.48 10.84
N SER A 477 21.15 -13.49 11.33
CA SER A 477 21.30 -12.12 10.85
C SER A 477 22.64 -11.54 11.33
N PRO A 478 23.44 -10.91 10.43
CA PRO A 478 24.78 -10.41 10.77
C PRO A 478 24.77 -9.29 11.83
N THR A 479 23.61 -8.68 12.07
CA THR A 479 23.41 -7.55 12.97
C THR A 479 22.19 -7.80 13.86
N PRO A 480 22.34 -7.75 15.20
CA PRO A 480 21.19 -7.86 16.08
C PRO A 480 20.25 -6.67 15.85
N PRO A 481 18.93 -6.87 15.97
CA PRO A 481 17.98 -5.76 15.89
C PRO A 481 18.33 -4.68 16.92
N PRO A 482 18.18 -3.39 16.59
CA PRO A 482 18.48 -2.27 17.48
C PRO A 482 17.52 -2.16 18.67
N PHE A 483 16.63 -3.14 18.84
CA PHE A 483 15.65 -3.20 19.93
C PHE A 483 16.13 -4.14 21.05
N PRO A 484 16.08 -3.69 22.31
CA PRO A 484 16.28 -4.55 23.47
C PRO A 484 15.45 -5.85 23.36
N PRO A 485 16.01 -7.01 23.74
CA PRO A 485 15.29 -8.29 23.74
C PRO A 485 13.96 -8.24 24.53
N GLU A 486 13.92 -7.42 25.57
CA GLU A 486 12.76 -7.21 26.44
C GLU A 486 11.58 -6.56 25.71
N LEU A 487 11.82 -5.63 24.78
CA LEU A 487 10.76 -5.01 23.97
C LEU A 487 10.15 -5.97 22.94
N ARG A 488 10.79 -7.12 22.70
CA ARG A 488 10.35 -8.16 21.76
C ARG A 488 9.58 -9.30 22.43
N ARG A 489 9.56 -9.36 23.76
CA ARG A 489 8.92 -10.45 24.52
C ARG A 489 7.79 -9.89 25.39
N LEU A 490 6.64 -10.56 25.35
CA LEU A 490 5.62 -10.38 26.37
C LEU A 490 6.19 -10.82 27.74
N PRO A 491 5.76 -10.19 28.86
CA PRO A 491 6.05 -10.71 30.19
C PRO A 491 5.65 -12.20 30.29
N THR A 492 6.52 -13.02 30.87
CA THR A 492 6.45 -14.50 30.88
C THR A 492 5.11 -15.12 31.34
N PRO A 493 4.29 -14.50 32.22
CA PRO A 493 2.95 -15.01 32.55
C PRO A 493 1.95 -14.90 31.38
N LEU A 494 2.04 -13.84 30.56
CA LEU A 494 1.11 -13.55 29.47
C LEU A 494 1.38 -14.41 28.23
N GLU A 495 2.65 -14.78 28.02
CA GLU A 495 3.08 -15.65 26.92
C GLU A 495 2.46 -17.06 27.00
N ARG A 496 2.19 -17.56 28.22
CA ARG A 496 1.54 -18.86 28.45
C ARG A 496 0.03 -18.84 28.23
N LEU A 497 -0.61 -17.70 28.51
CA LEU A 497 -2.07 -17.56 28.41
C LEU A 497 -2.53 -17.26 26.98
N ARG A 498 -1.66 -16.70 26.13
CA ARG A 498 -1.99 -16.23 24.77
C ARG A 498 -3.32 -15.45 24.69
N PRO A 499 -3.60 -14.49 25.60
CA PRO A 499 -4.82 -13.72 25.55
C PRO A 499 -4.82 -12.86 24.27
N GLN A 500 -6.01 -12.67 23.69
CA GLN A 500 -6.11 -11.92 22.44
C GLN A 500 -5.79 -10.43 22.60
N TYR A 501 -6.08 -9.86 23.77
CA TYR A 501 -5.76 -8.47 24.07
C TYR A 501 -5.29 -8.36 25.52
N VAL A 502 -4.23 -7.60 25.72
CA VAL A 502 -3.68 -7.29 27.05
C VAL A 502 -3.75 -5.78 27.22
N LEU A 503 -4.65 -5.31 28.08
CA LEU A 503 -4.65 -3.92 28.49
C LEU A 503 -3.72 -3.76 29.69
N GLN A 504 -2.67 -2.95 29.53
CA GLN A 504 -1.80 -2.57 30.62
C GLN A 504 -2.12 -1.13 31.01
N ARG A 505 -2.89 -0.96 32.08
CA ARG A 505 -3.13 0.37 32.63
C ARG A 505 -1.82 0.90 33.20
N ALA A 506 -1.53 2.16 32.96
CA ALA A 506 -0.37 2.78 33.59
C ALA A 506 -0.57 2.68 35.11
N SER A 507 0.33 2.01 35.84
CA SER A 507 0.35 2.17 37.30
C SER A 507 0.53 3.65 37.56
N ALA A 508 -0.39 4.27 38.31
CA ALA A 508 -0.28 5.67 38.69
C ALA A 508 1.06 5.90 39.42
N SER A 509 2.09 6.26 38.67
CA SER A 509 3.33 6.81 39.21
C SER A 509 3.15 8.32 39.18
N PRO A 510 3.43 9.03 40.28
CA PRO A 510 3.19 10.46 40.35
C PRO A 510 4.01 11.13 39.27
N ALA A 511 3.36 11.94 38.43
CA ALA A 511 4.02 12.70 37.40
C ALA A 511 5.23 13.45 37.99
N PRO A 512 6.41 13.44 37.35
CA PRO A 512 7.44 14.40 37.71
C PRO A 512 6.87 15.81 37.51
N PRO A 513 7.21 16.79 38.37
CA PRO A 513 6.63 18.12 38.29
C PRO A 513 6.91 18.71 36.90
N HIS A 514 5.85 18.89 36.12
CA HIS A 514 5.93 19.59 34.85
C HIS A 514 6.07 21.08 35.13
N ASP A 515 7.20 21.67 34.71
CA ASP A 515 7.36 23.10 34.60
C ASP A 515 6.30 23.68 33.65
N GLU A 516 5.42 24.50 34.21
CA GLU A 516 4.24 25.07 33.57
C GLU A 516 4.57 26.22 32.59
N ALA A 517 5.82 26.33 32.12
CA ALA A 517 6.33 27.54 31.46
C ALA A 517 6.35 27.51 29.92
N THR A 518 6.06 26.39 29.24
CA THR A 518 6.18 26.34 27.77
C THR A 518 5.09 25.54 27.06
N ARG A 519 3.81 25.88 27.30
CA ARG A 519 2.73 25.55 26.36
C ARG A 519 2.40 26.77 25.48
N PRO A 520 2.50 26.69 24.15
CA PRO A 520 1.81 27.65 23.29
C PRO A 520 0.30 27.41 23.39
N ARG A 521 -0.45 28.43 23.81
CA ARG A 521 -1.92 28.40 23.81
C ARG A 521 -2.45 28.24 22.38
N ALA A 522 -3.42 27.36 22.20
CA ALA A 522 -4.22 27.28 20.98
C ALA A 522 -4.99 28.61 20.75
N PRO A 523 -5.13 29.11 19.52
CA PRO A 523 -5.87 30.34 19.27
C PRO A 523 -7.38 30.09 19.30
N SER A 524 -8.07 30.79 20.20
CA SER A 524 -9.52 31.01 20.16
C SER A 524 -9.86 32.00 19.05
N ALA A 525 -10.92 31.71 18.29
CA ALA A 525 -11.49 32.61 17.29
C ALA A 525 -12.05 33.90 17.93
N HIS A 526 -11.97 35.01 17.17
CA HIS A 526 -12.42 36.39 17.45
C HIS A 526 -11.50 37.25 18.34
N ASP A 527 -10.62 38.06 17.75
CA ASP A 527 -10.88 39.48 17.38
C ASP A 527 -9.60 40.12 16.81
N GLY A 528 -9.77 41.08 15.90
CA GLY A 528 -8.69 41.69 15.12
C GLY A 528 -7.97 42.83 15.84
N ALA A 529 -6.65 42.92 15.63
CA ALA A 529 -5.88 44.14 15.36
C ALA A 529 -4.36 43.81 15.35
N LEU A 530 -3.66 44.26 14.31
CA LEU A 530 -2.19 44.43 14.27
C LEU A 530 -1.79 45.59 15.20
N PRO A 531 -0.58 45.64 15.82
CA PRO A 531 0.66 45.92 15.07
C PRO A 531 2.05 45.47 15.65
N ALA A 532 3.06 45.60 14.75
CA ALA A 532 4.44 46.07 14.92
C ALA A 532 5.58 45.27 15.63
N LEU A 533 6.52 44.86 14.76
CA LEU A 533 7.99 44.71 14.80
C LEU A 533 8.85 45.41 15.90
N HIS A 534 9.81 44.66 16.46
CA HIS A 534 11.24 45.00 16.78
C HIS A 534 11.95 43.70 17.27
N ALA A 535 12.99 43.13 16.62
CA ALA A 535 14.46 43.36 16.75
C ALA A 535 14.92 43.47 18.22
N ASP A 536 15.89 42.75 18.80
CA ASP A 536 17.17 42.15 18.34
C ASP A 536 17.69 41.16 19.46
N PRO A 537 18.92 40.57 19.46
CA PRO A 537 19.16 39.17 19.86
C PRO A 537 20.16 39.04 21.05
N SER A 538 20.79 37.86 21.20
CA SER A 538 22.07 37.57 21.89
C SER A 538 21.98 36.67 23.16
N PRO A 539 23.07 35.99 23.61
CA PRO A 539 23.43 34.64 23.15
C PRO A 539 23.73 33.64 24.29
N ALA A 540 23.96 32.37 23.92
CA ALA A 540 24.32 31.25 24.79
C ALA A 540 25.77 31.32 25.35
N PRO A 541 26.08 30.66 26.48
CA PRO A 541 27.45 30.39 26.92
C PRO A 541 28.00 29.02 26.45
N PRO A 542 29.35 28.83 26.47
CA PRO A 542 30.08 27.79 25.74
C PRO A 542 30.28 26.48 26.52
N PRO A 543 30.81 25.40 25.87
CA PRO A 543 31.08 24.12 26.52
C PRO A 543 32.51 24.05 27.09
N GLU A 544 32.71 23.23 28.13
CA GLU A 544 34.03 22.84 28.63
C GLU A 544 34.40 21.39 28.27
N PRO A 545 35.72 21.05 28.24
CA PRO A 545 36.29 19.95 27.47
C PRO A 545 36.90 18.81 28.29
N GLY A 546 37.28 17.71 27.61
CA GLY A 546 38.11 16.61 28.14
C GLY A 546 37.27 15.40 28.55
N THR A 547 37.60 14.15 28.23
CA THR A 547 38.94 13.54 28.19
C THR A 547 38.87 12.24 27.40
N GLU A 548 39.78 12.15 26.42
CA GLU A 548 40.71 11.04 26.16
C GLU A 548 40.25 9.56 26.25
N ALA A 549 40.46 8.90 25.12
CA ALA A 549 40.56 7.45 24.93
C ALA A 549 41.72 6.82 25.72
N PRO A 550 41.76 5.47 25.77
CA PRO A 550 42.95 4.82 25.25
C PRO A 550 42.65 3.74 24.20
N THR A 551 43.66 3.62 23.36
CA THR A 551 43.88 2.77 22.19
C THR A 551 44.19 1.31 22.51
N GLU A 552 43.88 0.47 21.51
CA GLU A 552 44.60 -0.72 21.05
C GLU A 552 44.60 -2.03 21.87
N GLY A 553 44.05 -3.08 21.22
CA GLY A 553 44.35 -4.49 21.43
C GLY A 553 44.02 -5.27 20.16
N SER A 554 45.06 -5.73 19.46
CA SER A 554 45.03 -6.44 18.16
C SER A 554 44.95 -7.98 18.36
N PRO A 555 45.02 -8.85 17.31
CA PRO A 555 43.94 -9.77 16.96
C PRO A 555 44.36 -11.25 17.10
N GLY A 556 43.51 -12.09 17.68
CA GLY A 556 43.77 -13.52 17.66
C GLY A 556 42.85 -14.29 18.58
N ASP A 557 41.68 -14.68 18.08
CA ASP A 557 40.89 -15.80 18.61
C ASP A 557 39.76 -16.17 17.61
N ALA A 558 40.16 -16.47 16.38
CA ALA A 558 39.26 -16.91 15.30
C ALA A 558 39.76 -18.23 14.66
N ALA A 559 40.06 -19.24 15.47
CA ALA A 559 40.47 -20.56 14.97
C ALA A 559 40.16 -21.77 15.89
N ALA A 560 39.23 -21.66 16.85
CA ALA A 560 39.00 -22.74 17.84
C ALA A 560 37.54 -23.09 18.17
N ARG A 561 36.55 -22.74 17.34
CA ARG A 561 35.14 -23.14 17.55
C ARG A 561 34.43 -23.62 16.28
N ALA A 562 35.12 -24.42 15.47
CA ALA A 562 34.57 -25.02 14.25
C ALA A 562 34.85 -26.53 14.14
N GLN A 563 34.86 -27.25 15.27
CA GLN A 563 35.25 -28.67 15.25
C GLN A 563 34.51 -29.54 16.28
N GLU A 564 33.22 -29.28 16.53
CA GLU A 564 32.43 -30.11 17.46
C GLU A 564 30.92 -30.24 17.13
N ALA A 565 30.51 -30.07 15.87
CA ALA A 565 29.12 -30.25 15.45
C ALA A 565 28.97 -31.10 14.16
N THR A 566 29.84 -32.09 14.00
CA THR A 566 29.78 -33.14 12.96
C THR A 566 29.76 -34.51 13.64
N ALA A 567 28.69 -34.80 14.39
CA ALA A 567 28.40 -36.13 14.91
C ALA A 567 26.95 -36.23 15.40
N ALA A 568 25.95 -36.06 14.53
CA ALA A 568 24.58 -36.52 14.76
C ALA A 568 23.75 -36.49 13.46
N THR A 569 24.27 -37.08 12.40
CA THR A 569 23.54 -37.39 11.18
C THR A 569 23.89 -38.82 10.85
N ASP A 570 23.08 -39.77 11.34
CA ASP A 570 22.91 -41.12 10.80
C ASP A 570 21.95 -41.90 11.72
N ALA A 571 20.65 -41.89 11.40
CA ALA A 571 19.76 -43.03 11.66
C ALA A 571 18.39 -42.84 10.99
N HIS A 572 18.16 -43.69 9.99
CA HIS A 572 16.87 -44.20 9.53
C HIS A 572 15.93 -43.33 8.68
N ALA A 573 16.15 -43.46 7.37
CA ALA A 573 15.08 -43.68 6.40
C ALA A 573 14.75 -45.18 6.27
N ALA A 574 13.52 -45.44 5.82
CA ALA A 574 12.87 -46.70 5.38
C ALA A 574 11.92 -47.34 6.41
N ASP A 575 10.60 -47.23 6.21
CA ASP A 575 9.89 -48.24 5.43
C ASP A 575 8.47 -47.78 5.03
N ALA A 576 7.95 -48.39 3.96
CA ALA A 576 6.73 -48.02 3.25
C ALA A 576 5.52 -48.94 3.54
N ALA A 577 4.34 -48.41 3.25
CA ALA A 577 3.14 -49.07 2.68
C ALA A 577 2.19 -49.95 3.54
N ASN A 578 0.89 -49.63 3.35
CA ASN A 578 -0.32 -50.46 3.31
C ASN A 578 -0.76 -51.31 4.52
N HIS A 579 -1.97 -51.04 5.03
CA HIS A 579 -3.12 -51.97 4.89
C HIS A 579 -4.48 -51.39 5.36
N ASP A 580 -5.52 -51.75 4.61
CA ASP A 580 -6.97 -51.65 4.90
C ASP A 580 -7.41 -52.41 6.17
N GLY A 581 -8.60 -52.07 6.72
CA GLY A 581 -9.38 -53.04 7.50
C GLY A 581 -10.35 -52.53 8.58
N ALA A 582 -11.55 -52.12 8.15
CA ALA A 582 -12.88 -52.37 8.71
C ALA A 582 -13.15 -52.68 10.23
N ALA A 583 -14.12 -51.92 10.77
CA ALA A 583 -15.39 -52.38 11.38
C ALA A 583 -15.62 -52.47 12.92
N HIS A 584 -16.81 -51.91 13.27
CA HIS A 584 -17.79 -52.26 14.33
C HIS A 584 -17.67 -51.75 15.78
N GLY A 585 -18.78 -51.15 16.26
CA GLY A 585 -19.30 -51.34 17.62
C GLY A 585 -19.69 -50.07 18.40
N ALA A 586 -20.96 -49.67 18.35
CA ALA A 586 -21.60 -48.73 19.28
C ALA A 586 -22.20 -49.50 20.51
N PRO A 587 -23.02 -48.94 21.44
CA PRO A 587 -23.21 -47.56 21.94
C PRO A 587 -23.41 -47.46 23.49
N ASN A 588 -23.77 -46.25 23.97
CA ASN A 588 -24.59 -45.90 25.15
C ASN A 588 -23.97 -45.91 26.57
N HIS A 589 -23.97 -44.77 27.28
CA HIS A 589 -25.07 -44.31 28.14
C HIS A 589 -24.64 -43.07 28.97
N ASP A 590 -25.49 -42.04 28.96
CA ASP A 590 -25.61 -41.02 30.01
C ASP A 590 -26.66 -41.52 31.05
N PRO A 591 -26.63 -41.08 32.33
CA PRO A 591 -27.43 -39.91 32.68
C PRO A 591 -26.92 -39.02 33.84
N ALA A 592 -27.54 -37.83 33.88
CA ALA A 592 -27.40 -36.69 34.78
C ALA A 592 -27.66 -36.93 36.30
N SER A 593 -27.10 -36.08 37.17
CA SER A 593 -27.80 -34.95 37.86
C SER A 593 -27.15 -34.50 39.19
N HIS A 594 -27.45 -33.24 39.56
CA HIS A 594 -27.39 -32.56 40.88
C HIS A 594 -26.23 -31.59 41.23
N ASP A 595 -26.54 -30.29 41.01
CA ASP A 595 -26.63 -29.16 41.96
C ASP A 595 -25.48 -28.80 42.92
N ALA A 596 -24.95 -27.57 42.75
CA ALA A 596 -24.89 -26.52 43.78
C ALA A 596 -24.37 -25.16 43.22
N HIS A 597 -25.18 -24.10 43.33
CA HIS A 597 -24.79 -22.67 43.28
C HIS A 597 -24.35 -22.21 44.70
N PRO A 598 -23.81 -20.98 44.96
CA PRO A 598 -23.63 -19.78 44.11
C PRO A 598 -22.27 -19.01 44.29
N ALA A 599 -21.91 -18.13 43.34
CA ALA A 599 -21.25 -16.84 43.64
C ALA A 599 -21.35 -15.91 42.41
N ALA A 600 -21.75 -14.67 42.64
CA ALA A 600 -22.20 -13.73 41.64
C ALA A 600 -21.08 -13.21 40.72
N HIS A 601 -21.16 -13.54 39.43
CA HIS A 601 -20.59 -12.75 38.36
C HIS A 601 -21.69 -11.86 37.78
N ALA A 602 -21.42 -10.56 37.65
CA ALA A 602 -22.28 -9.65 36.92
C ALA A 602 -22.24 -10.00 35.42
N SER A 603 -23.05 -10.96 34.99
CA SER A 603 -23.35 -11.21 33.59
C SER A 603 -24.29 -10.10 33.11
N LEU A 604 -23.77 -9.17 32.33
CA LEU A 604 -24.60 -8.21 31.61
C LEU A 604 -25.46 -8.96 30.57
N ASP A 605 -26.76 -8.73 30.66
CA ASP A 605 -27.82 -9.46 29.96
C ASP A 605 -27.61 -9.50 28.43
N ALA A 606 -27.39 -10.72 27.97
CA ALA A 606 -27.27 -11.11 26.58
C ALA A 606 -28.66 -11.34 25.99
N ARG A 607 -29.18 -10.38 25.22
CA ARG A 607 -30.12 -10.69 24.14
C ARG A 607 -29.79 -9.80 22.94
N TRP A 608 -29.39 -10.47 21.86
CA TRP A 608 -29.04 -9.97 20.53
C TRP A 608 -27.52 -9.77 20.26
N PHE A 609 -27.01 -10.63 19.35
CA PHE A 609 -25.74 -10.57 18.62
C PHE A 609 -24.51 -11.30 19.24
N GLY A 610 -24.02 -12.30 18.50
CA GLY A 610 -23.10 -13.35 18.96
C GLY A 610 -21.61 -13.03 18.84
N ALA A 611 -21.12 -12.11 19.66
CA ALA A 611 -19.74 -12.11 20.14
C ALA A 611 -19.78 -11.84 21.65
N HIS A 612 -19.37 -12.82 22.47
CA HIS A 612 -19.23 -12.60 23.91
C HIS A 612 -17.83 -12.04 24.19
N TYR A 613 -17.80 -10.91 24.91
CA TYR A 613 -16.59 -10.30 25.44
C TYR A 613 -16.56 -10.63 26.93
N ASP A 614 -15.74 -11.61 27.33
CA ASP A 614 -15.53 -11.90 28.75
C ASP A 614 -14.23 -11.21 29.18
N ALA A 615 -14.32 -10.26 30.12
CA ALA A 615 -13.16 -9.81 30.89
C ALA A 615 -12.77 -10.97 31.81
N THR A 616 -11.70 -11.69 31.48
CA THR A 616 -11.45 -13.00 32.08
C THR A 616 -10.70 -12.91 33.40
N THR A 617 -9.83 -11.92 33.62
CA THR A 617 -9.11 -11.74 34.90
C THR A 617 -8.48 -10.33 35.01
N THR A 618 -8.49 -9.75 36.20
CA THR A 618 -7.65 -8.59 36.55
C THR A 618 -6.52 -9.10 37.46
N MET A 619 -5.26 -9.02 37.03
CA MET A 619 -4.09 -9.33 37.86
C MET A 619 -3.17 -8.11 37.87
N GLU A 620 -2.78 -7.64 39.06
CA GLU A 620 -1.72 -6.63 39.24
C GLU A 620 -1.80 -5.39 38.31
N GLY A 621 -3.00 -4.81 38.13
CA GLY A 621 -3.18 -3.61 37.29
C GLY A 621 -3.24 -3.88 35.78
N VAL A 622 -3.21 -5.15 35.36
CA VAL A 622 -3.41 -5.60 33.98
C VAL A 622 -4.82 -6.15 33.81
N THR A 623 -5.55 -5.67 32.81
CA THR A 623 -6.88 -6.17 32.43
C THR A 623 -6.76 -6.99 31.14
N LEU A 624 -7.20 -8.24 31.17
CA LEU A 624 -7.18 -9.13 30.00
C LEU A 624 -8.55 -9.10 29.31
N TYR A 625 -8.56 -8.86 27.99
CA TYR A 625 -9.74 -9.04 27.16
C TYR A 625 -9.52 -10.24 26.24
N GLU A 626 -10.46 -11.18 26.25
CA GLU A 626 -10.49 -12.30 25.33
C GLU A 626 -11.67 -12.08 24.36
N LEU A 627 -11.42 -11.87 23.05
CA LEU A 627 -12.52 -12.05 22.09
C LEU A 627 -12.74 -13.55 21.91
N ARG A 628 -13.79 -14.07 22.54
CA ARG A 628 -14.34 -15.37 22.17
C ARG A 628 -15.24 -15.22 20.96
N ALA A 629 -14.67 -14.87 19.81
CA ALA A 629 -15.30 -15.22 18.55
C ALA A 629 -15.03 -16.70 18.33
N LYS A 630 -15.98 -17.59 18.63
CA LYS A 630 -15.94 -18.95 18.07
C LYS A 630 -16.06 -18.76 16.55
N PRO A 631 -15.03 -19.02 15.73
CA PRO A 631 -15.29 -19.22 14.33
C PRO A 631 -16.13 -20.50 14.29
N ARG A 632 -17.40 -20.41 13.87
CA ARG A 632 -17.95 -21.56 13.15
C ARG A 632 -17.01 -21.69 11.96
N SER A 633 -16.15 -22.70 12.00
CA SER A 633 -15.37 -23.14 10.86
C SER A 633 -16.29 -23.09 9.65
N LEU A 634 -16.06 -22.13 8.76
CA LEU A 634 -16.63 -22.22 7.44
C LEU A 634 -16.08 -23.52 6.86
N PRO A 635 -16.93 -24.42 6.32
CA PRO A 635 -16.42 -25.57 5.61
C PRO A 635 -15.43 -25.06 4.57
N ALA A 636 -14.27 -25.72 4.48
CA ALA A 636 -13.30 -25.44 3.43
C ALA A 636 -14.04 -25.40 2.08
N PRO A 637 -13.76 -24.43 1.20
CA PRO A 637 -14.33 -24.47 -0.14
C PRO A 637 -13.90 -25.79 -0.82
N PRO A 638 -14.78 -26.43 -1.59
CA PRO A 638 -14.46 -27.66 -2.30
C PRO A 638 -13.29 -27.49 -3.27
#